data_AF-A0AAE0IRK8-F1
#
_entry.id   AF-A0AAE0IRK8-F1
#
_cell.length_a   1.000
_cell.length_b   1.000
_cell.length_c   1.000
_cell.angle_alpha   90.00
_cell.angle_beta   90.00
_cell.angle_gamma   90.00
#
_symmetry.space_group_name_H-M   'P 1'
#
loop_
_entity.id
_entity.type
_entity.pdbx_description
1 polymer ?
#
loop_
_entity_poly.entity_id
_entity_poly.type
_entity_poly.pdbx_seq_one_letter_code
_entity_poly.pdbx_strand_id
1 'polypeptide(L)'
;MFSISNESTCIESVGDYMKRDLEAGNLNPSGHSVGKRPSHKEPSGNNTNAPRRRKKITERRKGHVFAVNVDEIFEGTQSHESYGDGPMKLKGLDKFDNCSSYGLSDEAHKILVRKEIEKLVAVATQEAPYLFDSKGLLGGTAEQDFLDMANLTDQMYCCYQIIKHDTAQICLRNMLESPDRLEEIIDEFKQSRQVLMSRYETDKDRVEGAQAVALEPPARNRALYHAMVDYVLGSIARLILRSAAGSFWIKRSIAVLALWAVKLKVLAVDPSTYAQASISTGEDVVESLAGQQAVYRSVALLKVRLKPEEADREHETLSMKINLKADYFEECFLFRWDLAGLFRYAMFSLVDLNKLGKGHSMACFEECTLVYRTGLDGVLTSLTQDRFRSVHYSSETADPTYLYSAFRLMLETLECIQKRNRENHASQGSRGGAHPTQQHAAGATIKWDVVVRPGVRNINDGLLLYRMDDVISAIMAECLAASKIANSVANMVRMASSCAREGDRVVPFDHPPRAFQGMVHIFTADCVRQKMKARELNLDDTDVEFVSDSPLRRGIRAGTNLNRHHPHYSAKHKSATTTETTSTTTASNTTGGSSSGNTAGRTRKMLSEYEENRKKMDSWVIAEDSITVRCRLYVIIVISIAATVVCAGLSVPFIIGERIPGVDPFQITTFTWVLTAFSVLLAKSRYVSEWPWHHFLHGRIVCKSISDVQEVTGIQAQMILMYLLHGERDNILTTRGPYNGMFIRKQGGGEGGGGGGGGGGGGGGGGDGFSIDIPVKLSTMLASGFIVFKVSNETGEHLICQDVRKGADSQYISPDTKQKWLAYKDMGPDATDERLSDDGEEEEEKEDQPRALGDAKQRTGRPERDKVFRLKEQEFWWKENLGVYVHDSLFG
;
A
#
# COMPACT_ATOMS: atom_id res chain seq x y z
N MET A 1 43.64 10.86 26.02
CA MET A 1 44.18 9.51 26.21
C MET A 1 43.59 8.59 25.18
N PHE A 2 44.26 8.38 24.06
CA PHE A 2 43.92 7.36 23.08
C PHE A 2 45.23 6.72 22.63
N SER A 3 45.43 5.45 22.98
CA SER A 3 46.50 4.61 22.47
C SER A 3 45.86 3.63 21.50
N ILE A 4 46.33 3.66 20.25
CA ILE A 4 45.91 2.77 19.17
C ILE A 4 46.93 1.63 19.14
N SER A 5 46.49 0.42 19.46
CA SER A 5 47.25 -0.80 19.17
C SER A 5 46.73 -1.39 17.86
N ASN A 6 47.59 -1.35 16.84
CA ASN A 6 47.50 -2.12 15.61
C ASN A 6 47.57 -3.62 15.93
N GLU A 7 46.70 -4.41 15.32
CA GLU A 7 47.02 -5.80 14.98
C GLU A 7 46.26 -6.21 13.71
N SER A 8 47.01 -6.20 12.61
CA SER A 8 46.72 -6.87 11.35
C SER A 8 47.23 -8.30 11.43
N THR A 9 46.42 -9.31 11.07
CA THR A 9 46.78 -10.41 10.15
C THR A 9 45.68 -11.47 10.11
N CYS A 10 45.25 -11.82 8.89
CA CYS A 10 44.98 -13.18 8.35
C CYS A 10 43.79 -13.16 7.38
N ILE A 11 44.10 -12.83 6.13
CA ILE A 11 43.35 -13.21 4.93
C ILE A 11 44.27 -14.15 4.16
N GLU A 12 43.88 -15.41 4.01
CA GLU A 12 44.24 -16.26 2.86
C GLU A 12 43.35 -17.52 2.91
N SER A 13 42.98 -18.03 1.73
CA SER A 13 42.21 -19.27 1.50
C SER A 13 40.68 -19.21 1.66
N VAL A 14 39.96 -18.67 0.66
CA VAL A 14 38.80 -19.33 0.03
C VAL A 14 38.64 -18.76 -1.40
N GLY A 15 39.38 -19.30 -2.36
CA GLY A 15 39.32 -18.84 -3.75
C GLY A 15 39.52 -19.99 -4.72
N ASP A 16 38.64 -21.00 -4.71
CA ASP A 16 38.77 -22.12 -5.67
C ASP A 16 37.48 -22.88 -6.02
N TYR A 17 36.28 -22.31 -5.78
CA TYR A 17 35.02 -23.01 -6.10
C TYR A 17 34.05 -22.32 -7.07
N MET A 18 34.42 -21.17 -7.67
CA MET A 18 33.55 -20.45 -8.63
C MET A 18 34.14 -20.25 -10.04
N LYS A 19 35.20 -20.98 -10.39
CA LYS A 19 35.90 -20.83 -11.69
C LYS A 19 35.62 -21.92 -12.73
N ARG A 20 34.57 -22.75 -12.56
CA ARG A 20 34.29 -23.87 -13.50
C ARG A 20 33.03 -23.76 -14.38
N ASP A 21 32.20 -22.73 -14.24
CA ASP A 21 30.97 -22.61 -15.05
C ASP A 21 30.99 -21.46 -16.09
N LEU A 22 32.15 -20.87 -16.36
CA LEU A 22 32.28 -19.72 -17.28
C LEU A 22 33.08 -19.97 -18.57
N GLU A 23 33.50 -21.21 -18.84
CA GLU A 23 34.22 -21.55 -20.09
C GLU A 23 33.60 -22.72 -20.83
N ALA A 24 32.47 -22.47 -21.49
CA ALA A 24 32.03 -23.26 -22.65
C ALA A 24 31.11 -22.40 -23.55
N GLY A 25 31.69 -21.78 -24.59
CA GLY A 25 30.88 -21.03 -25.56
C GLY A 25 31.65 -20.17 -26.57
N ASN A 26 32.58 -20.76 -27.32
CA ASN A 26 33.17 -20.23 -28.56
C ASN A 26 32.87 -21.29 -29.64
N LEU A 27 32.55 -21.09 -30.93
CA LEU A 27 32.63 -20.02 -31.94
C LEU A 27 31.71 -20.41 -33.11
N ASN A 28 31.15 -19.44 -33.85
CA ASN A 28 31.29 -19.35 -35.32
C ASN A 28 30.52 -18.16 -35.92
N PRO A 29 31.15 -17.34 -36.79
CA PRO A 29 30.47 -16.36 -37.62
C PRO A 29 30.35 -16.85 -39.07
N SER A 30 29.19 -16.69 -39.69
CA SER A 30 29.12 -16.58 -41.15
C SER A 30 27.98 -15.64 -41.52
N GLY A 31 28.34 -14.59 -42.26
CA GLY A 31 27.42 -13.61 -42.78
C GLY A 31 26.76 -14.09 -44.07
N HIS A 32 25.54 -13.61 -44.32
CA HIS A 32 25.00 -13.48 -45.67
C HIS A 32 24.07 -12.27 -45.74
N SER A 33 24.46 -11.32 -46.59
CA SER A 33 23.67 -10.18 -47.03
C SER A 33 22.72 -10.60 -48.15
N VAL A 34 21.42 -10.30 -48.04
CA VAL A 34 20.50 -10.34 -49.19
C VAL A 34 19.53 -9.16 -49.16
N GLY A 35 19.70 -8.27 -50.14
CA GLY A 35 18.64 -7.83 -51.06
C GLY A 35 17.45 -7.05 -50.52
N LYS A 36 17.53 -5.71 -50.58
CA LYS A 36 16.37 -4.81 -50.64
C LYS A 36 15.60 -5.01 -51.95
N ARG A 37 14.25 -5.06 -51.88
CA ARG A 37 13.33 -4.66 -52.96
C ARG A 37 12.33 -3.62 -52.39
N PRO A 38 12.03 -2.53 -53.10
CA PRO A 38 11.05 -1.55 -52.66
C PRO A 38 9.65 -1.94 -53.18
N SER A 39 8.66 -2.00 -52.30
CA SER A 39 7.26 -2.02 -52.71
C SER A 39 6.60 -0.71 -52.29
N HIS A 40 6.24 0.09 -53.30
CA HIS A 40 5.24 1.15 -53.21
C HIS A 40 3.94 0.61 -52.59
N LYS A 41 3.40 1.30 -51.59
CA LYS A 41 1.96 1.33 -51.30
C LYS A 41 1.57 2.63 -50.60
N GLU A 42 0.42 3.12 -51.03
CA GLU A 42 -0.19 4.45 -50.89
C GLU A 42 -0.48 4.92 -49.46
N PRO A 43 -0.71 6.24 -49.27
CA PRO A 43 -1.00 6.82 -47.95
C PRO A 43 -2.48 6.67 -47.61
N SER A 44 -2.83 5.71 -46.75
CA SER A 44 -4.12 5.75 -46.06
C SER A 44 -3.99 6.63 -44.82
N GLY A 45 -4.57 7.83 -44.88
CA GLY A 45 -4.73 8.70 -43.72
C GLY A 45 -5.62 8.03 -42.67
N ASN A 46 -5.01 7.53 -41.60
CA ASN A 46 -5.70 7.21 -40.36
C ASN A 46 -5.13 8.09 -39.26
N ASN A 47 -5.90 9.13 -38.96
CA ASN A 47 -5.65 10.11 -37.92
C ASN A 47 -6.04 9.49 -36.57
N THR A 48 -5.25 8.53 -36.07
CA THR A 48 -5.33 8.07 -34.69
C THR A 48 -4.12 8.63 -33.94
N ASN A 49 -4.26 9.87 -33.47
CA ASN A 49 -3.39 10.47 -32.45
C ASN A 49 -3.61 9.75 -31.11
N ALA A 50 -3.29 8.45 -31.04
CA ALA A 50 -3.05 7.81 -29.77
C ALA A 50 -1.74 8.40 -29.23
N PRO A 51 -1.73 9.05 -28.05
CA PRO A 51 -0.52 9.62 -27.48
C PRO A 51 0.55 8.54 -27.44
N ARG A 52 1.65 8.74 -28.19
CA ARG A 52 2.78 7.81 -28.21
C ARG A 52 3.24 7.66 -26.76
N ARG A 53 2.96 6.49 -26.18
CA ARG A 53 3.31 6.13 -24.80
C ARG A 53 4.82 6.33 -24.66
N ARG A 54 5.23 7.42 -24.03
CA ARG A 54 6.65 7.78 -23.81
C ARG A 54 7.28 6.59 -23.11
N LYS A 55 8.25 5.92 -23.76
CA LYS A 55 8.93 4.76 -23.15
C LYS A 55 9.53 5.24 -21.84
N LYS A 56 9.10 4.67 -20.71
CA LYS A 56 9.72 4.94 -19.41
C LYS A 56 11.19 4.56 -19.52
N ILE A 57 12.06 5.50 -19.19
CA ILE A 57 13.50 5.28 -19.10
C ILE A 57 13.72 4.58 -17.76
N THR A 58 14.24 3.35 -17.79
CA THR A 58 14.62 2.58 -16.60
C THR A 58 16.03 2.04 -16.78
N GLU A 59 16.71 1.78 -15.67
CA GLU A 59 18.04 1.18 -15.71
C GLU A 59 18.02 -0.29 -15.29
N ARG A 60 18.86 -1.11 -15.93
CA ARG A 60 18.97 -2.53 -15.62
C ARG A 60 19.67 -2.73 -14.29
N ARG A 61 19.00 -3.42 -13.36
CA ARG A 61 19.56 -3.73 -12.04
C ARG A 61 20.70 -4.75 -12.08
N LYS A 62 20.61 -5.76 -12.95
CA LYS A 62 21.58 -6.86 -12.99
C LYS A 62 22.88 -6.36 -13.63
N GLY A 63 23.97 -6.39 -12.86
CA GLY A 63 25.29 -5.94 -13.30
C GLY A 63 25.52 -4.43 -13.22
N HIS A 64 24.59 -3.68 -12.61
CA HIS A 64 24.83 -2.26 -12.34
C HIS A 64 25.90 -2.12 -11.26
N VAL A 65 26.95 -1.37 -11.57
CA VAL A 65 28.03 -1.04 -10.64
C VAL A 65 27.72 0.30 -10.02
N PHE A 66 27.63 0.34 -8.70
CA PHE A 66 27.41 1.58 -7.96
C PHE A 66 28.70 2.39 -7.94
N ALA A 67 28.87 3.28 -8.92
CA ALA A 67 29.96 4.26 -8.93
C ALA A 67 29.65 5.34 -7.88
N VAL A 68 30.30 5.26 -6.72
CA VAL A 68 30.08 6.17 -5.60
C VAL A 68 31.39 6.85 -5.23
N ASN A 69 31.43 8.18 -5.37
CA ASN A 69 32.60 8.99 -5.06
C ASN A 69 32.43 9.68 -3.69
N VAL A 70 33.29 9.33 -2.73
CA VAL A 70 33.26 9.87 -1.36
C VAL A 70 33.48 11.40 -1.35
N ASP A 71 34.39 11.91 -2.19
CA ASP A 71 34.69 13.34 -2.24
C ASP A 71 33.51 14.14 -2.79
N GLU A 72 32.87 13.64 -3.85
CA GLU A 72 31.66 14.28 -4.41
C GLU A 72 30.50 14.29 -3.40
N ILE A 73 30.33 13.22 -2.62
CA ILE A 73 29.32 13.18 -1.55
C ILE A 73 29.67 14.20 -0.47
N PHE A 74 30.94 14.27 -0.06
CA PHE A 74 31.40 15.20 0.96
C PHE A 74 31.21 16.66 0.54
N GLU A 75 31.46 17.01 -0.72
CA GLU A 75 31.10 18.33 -1.27
C GLU A 75 29.60 18.62 -1.15
N GLY A 76 28.74 17.59 -1.24
CA GLY A 76 27.30 17.73 -1.03
C GLY A 76 26.93 18.26 0.35
N THR A 77 27.72 17.89 1.38
CA THR A 77 27.56 18.39 2.76
C THR A 77 27.99 19.86 2.91
N GLN A 78 28.80 20.36 1.97
CA GLN A 78 29.32 21.73 1.94
C GLN A 78 28.52 22.64 1.01
N SER A 79 27.34 22.22 0.56
CA SER A 79 26.51 23.04 -0.36
C SER A 79 26.14 24.41 0.20
N HIS A 80 26.14 24.60 1.52
CA HIS A 80 25.97 25.90 2.18
C HIS A 80 27.11 26.90 1.89
N GLU A 81 28.33 26.41 1.62
CA GLU A 81 29.49 27.25 1.28
C GLU A 81 29.39 27.80 -0.15
N SER A 82 28.78 27.03 -1.07
CA SER A 82 28.58 27.40 -2.47
C SER A 82 27.42 26.62 -3.10
N TYR A 83 26.26 27.26 -3.27
CA TYR A 83 25.08 26.70 -3.95
C TYR A 83 24.72 27.49 -5.21
N GLY A 84 24.33 26.81 -6.29
CA GLY A 84 23.86 27.47 -7.51
C GLY A 84 24.25 26.74 -8.78
N ASP A 85 23.68 27.16 -9.90
CA ASP A 85 23.94 26.59 -11.22
C ASP A 85 24.58 27.61 -12.18
N GLY A 86 25.51 27.13 -13.01
CA GLY A 86 26.26 27.94 -13.95
C GLY A 86 27.07 29.07 -13.28
N PRO A 87 26.97 30.33 -13.76
CA PRO A 87 27.79 31.44 -13.29
C PRO A 87 27.36 32.00 -11.94
N MET A 88 26.15 31.71 -11.45
CA MET A 88 25.65 32.22 -10.19
C MET A 88 25.88 31.22 -9.05
N LYS A 89 26.59 31.66 -8.01
CA LYS A 89 26.84 30.89 -6.78
C LYS A 89 26.51 31.74 -5.56
N LEU A 90 25.54 31.30 -4.77
CA LEU A 90 25.28 31.78 -3.42
C LEU A 90 26.34 31.20 -2.47
N LYS A 91 26.84 32.03 -1.55
CA LYS A 91 27.83 31.64 -0.54
C LYS A 91 27.34 32.07 0.83
N GLY A 92 27.78 31.36 1.87
CA GLY A 92 27.47 31.72 3.26
C GLY A 92 25.99 31.52 3.62
N LEU A 93 25.39 30.43 3.11
CA LEU A 93 24.04 30.03 3.48
C LEU A 93 24.06 29.32 4.85
N ASP A 94 22.91 29.26 5.51
CA ASP A 94 22.79 28.54 6.77
C ASP A 94 23.06 27.04 6.58
N LYS A 95 23.91 26.51 7.47
CA LYS A 95 24.33 25.12 7.46
C LYS A 95 23.32 24.25 8.22
N PHE A 96 22.67 23.35 7.51
CA PHE A 96 21.83 22.31 8.12
C PHE A 96 22.66 21.30 8.92
N ASP A 97 22.01 20.69 9.93
CA ASP A 97 22.60 19.66 10.80
C ASP A 97 23.89 20.10 11.50
N ASN A 98 24.06 21.41 11.71
CA ASN A 98 25.26 21.92 12.35
C ASN A 98 25.36 21.41 13.80
N CYS A 99 26.59 21.12 14.25
CA CYS A 99 26.87 20.61 15.60
C CYS A 99 27.68 21.59 16.46
N SER A 100 28.01 22.78 15.95
CA SER A 100 28.80 23.76 16.69
C SER A 100 28.09 24.25 17.95
N SER A 101 26.75 24.37 17.92
CA SER A 101 25.91 24.66 19.09
C SER A 101 25.93 23.57 20.16
N TYR A 102 26.39 22.37 19.82
CA TYR A 102 26.47 21.21 20.71
C TYR A 102 27.91 20.86 21.12
N GLY A 103 28.84 21.81 20.94
CA GLY A 103 30.23 21.68 21.41
C GLY A 103 31.18 20.97 20.45
N LEU A 104 30.76 20.67 19.21
CA LEU A 104 31.64 20.09 18.20
C LEU A 104 32.21 21.17 17.28
N SER A 105 33.54 21.31 17.24
CA SER A 105 34.18 22.27 16.31
C SER A 105 33.92 21.92 14.85
N ASP A 106 33.89 22.93 13.97
CA ASP A 106 33.59 22.72 12.54
C ASP A 106 34.60 21.79 11.86
N GLU A 107 35.87 21.84 12.27
CA GLU A 107 36.92 20.95 11.74
C GLU A 107 36.69 19.49 12.18
N ALA A 108 36.36 19.28 13.45
CA ALA A 108 36.02 17.96 13.97
C ALA A 108 34.75 17.42 13.30
N HIS A 109 33.75 18.28 13.08
CA HIS A 109 32.53 17.96 12.33
C HIS A 109 32.88 17.49 10.91
N LYS A 110 33.68 18.24 10.15
CA LYS A 110 34.10 17.87 8.79
C LYS A 110 34.81 16.51 8.75
N ILE A 111 35.71 16.25 9.70
CA ILE A 111 36.43 14.97 9.81
C ILE A 111 35.47 13.81 10.10
N LEU A 112 34.54 13.99 11.04
CA LEU A 112 33.56 12.96 11.40
C LEU A 112 32.58 12.67 10.26
N VAL A 113 32.07 13.70 9.59
CA VAL A 113 31.16 13.54 8.44
C VAL A 113 31.82 12.75 7.32
N ARG A 114 33.09 13.05 7.00
CA ARG A 114 33.83 12.28 5.98
C ARG A 114 33.94 10.79 6.34
N LYS A 115 34.25 10.48 7.61
CA LYS A 115 34.31 9.09 8.09
C LYS A 115 32.95 8.38 8.00
N GLU A 116 31.86 9.07 8.34
CA GLU A 116 30.51 8.49 8.21
C GLU A 116 30.11 8.28 6.75
N ILE A 117 30.51 9.17 5.83
CA ILE A 117 30.32 8.96 4.39
C ILE A 117 31.07 7.70 3.93
N GLU A 118 32.36 7.57 4.24
CA GLU A 118 33.17 6.40 3.86
C GLU A 118 32.50 5.09 4.33
N LYS A 119 32.00 5.09 5.57
CA LYS A 119 31.29 3.96 6.15
C LYS A 119 29.96 3.66 5.45
N LEU A 120 29.12 4.67 5.24
CA LEU A 120 27.83 4.50 4.57
C LEU A 120 28.01 4.03 3.13
N VAL A 121 29.01 4.56 2.41
CA VAL A 121 29.36 4.12 1.05
C VAL A 121 29.81 2.66 1.07
N ALA A 122 30.69 2.27 2.00
CA ALA A 122 31.14 0.88 2.13
C ALA A 122 29.97 -0.08 2.35
N VAL A 123 29.06 0.24 3.28
CA VAL A 123 27.87 -0.57 3.57
C VAL A 123 26.88 -0.59 2.41
N ALA A 124 26.63 0.55 1.78
CA ALA A 124 25.67 0.69 0.69
C ALA A 124 26.11 -0.11 -0.55
N THR A 125 27.40 -0.06 -0.89
CA THR A 125 27.98 -0.73 -2.07
C THR A 125 28.25 -2.22 -1.85
N GLN A 126 28.39 -2.68 -0.61
CA GLN A 126 28.67 -4.08 -0.27
C GLN A 126 27.63 -5.03 -0.89
N GLU A 127 28.08 -6.11 -1.55
CA GLU A 127 27.15 -7.12 -2.10
C GLU A 127 26.57 -7.99 -0.99
N ALA A 128 27.40 -8.40 -0.03
CA ALA A 128 26.98 -9.23 1.09
C ALA A 128 25.88 -8.55 1.94
N PRO A 129 25.02 -9.34 2.59
CA PRO A 129 23.97 -8.83 3.46
C PRO A 129 24.55 -8.01 4.61
N TYR A 130 23.88 -6.91 4.94
CA TYR A 130 24.25 -6.05 6.06
C TYR A 130 23.41 -6.47 7.27
N LEU A 131 24.06 -7.12 8.24
CA LEU A 131 23.42 -7.59 9.46
C LEU A 131 23.79 -6.68 10.62
N PHE A 132 22.85 -6.51 11.56
CA PHE A 132 23.14 -5.87 12.83
C PHE A 132 24.10 -6.74 13.64
N ASP A 133 25.04 -6.10 14.33
CA ASP A 133 26.00 -6.75 15.20
C ASP A 133 26.20 -5.92 16.47
N SER A 134 25.60 -6.38 17.58
CA SER A 134 25.82 -5.77 18.89
C SER A 134 27.18 -6.11 19.50
N LYS A 135 27.99 -6.97 18.87
CA LYS A 135 29.22 -7.55 19.45
C LYS A 135 28.96 -8.31 20.75
N GLY A 136 27.76 -8.88 20.87
CA GLY A 136 27.32 -9.61 22.07
C GLY A 136 26.91 -8.72 23.24
N LEU A 137 26.69 -7.42 23.01
CA LEU A 137 26.22 -6.48 24.04
C LEU A 137 24.70 -6.53 24.26
N LEU A 138 23.94 -7.04 23.28
CA LEU A 138 22.55 -7.45 23.47
C LEU A 138 22.53 -8.94 23.85
N GLY A 139 21.60 -9.31 24.73
CA GLY A 139 21.43 -10.69 25.15
C GLY A 139 20.72 -11.55 24.11
N GLY A 140 19.86 -12.43 24.58
CA GLY A 140 19.10 -13.36 23.75
C GLY A 140 17.85 -12.70 23.17
N THR A 141 16.72 -13.41 23.25
CA THR A 141 15.40 -12.87 22.92
C THR A 141 14.53 -12.88 24.18
N ALA A 142 15.08 -12.43 25.31
CA ALA A 142 14.30 -12.23 26.52
C ALA A 142 13.51 -10.92 26.43
N GLU A 143 12.46 -10.76 27.24
CA GLU A 143 11.65 -9.54 27.27
C GLU A 143 12.50 -8.29 27.59
N GLN A 144 13.52 -8.43 28.44
CA GLN A 144 14.47 -7.36 28.74
C GLN A 144 15.29 -6.95 27.50
N ASP A 145 15.65 -7.88 26.61
CA ASP A 145 16.38 -7.54 25.40
C ASP A 145 15.52 -6.69 24.45
N PHE A 146 14.21 -6.98 24.39
CA PHE A 146 13.25 -6.15 23.65
C PHE A 146 13.06 -4.77 24.29
N LEU A 147 13.08 -4.68 25.62
CA LEU A 147 13.07 -3.40 26.34
C LEU A 147 14.35 -2.60 26.08
N ASP A 148 15.52 -3.24 26.08
CA ASP A 148 16.79 -2.58 25.80
C ASP A 148 16.78 -1.99 24.38
N MET A 149 16.26 -2.73 23.39
CA MET A 149 16.03 -2.24 22.03
C MET A 149 15.02 -1.07 22.00
N ALA A 150 13.94 -1.15 22.78
CA ALA A 150 12.95 -0.08 22.88
C ALA A 150 13.54 1.22 23.44
N ASN A 151 14.36 1.10 24.47
CA ASN A 151 15.03 2.23 25.10
C ASN A 151 16.05 2.89 24.16
N LEU A 152 16.83 2.10 23.41
CA LEU A 152 17.75 2.63 22.40
C LEU A 152 17.00 3.36 21.27
N THR A 153 15.86 2.80 20.85
CA THR A 153 15.06 3.39 19.79
C THR A 153 14.36 4.69 20.23
N ASP A 154 13.87 4.76 21.46
CA ASP A 154 13.30 5.97 22.05
C ASP A 154 14.37 7.08 22.21
N GLN A 155 15.59 6.72 22.64
CA GLN A 155 16.72 7.67 22.70
C GLN A 155 17.05 8.26 21.33
N MET A 156 17.13 7.42 20.29
CA MET A 156 17.38 7.85 18.92
C MET A 156 16.24 8.73 18.39
N TYR A 157 14.99 8.38 18.68
CA TYR A 157 13.82 9.18 18.30
C TYR A 157 13.86 10.57 18.94
N CYS A 158 14.16 10.66 20.23
CA CYS A 158 14.28 11.93 20.94
C CYS A 158 15.40 12.81 20.37
N CYS A 159 16.59 12.23 20.14
CA CYS A 159 17.70 12.95 19.50
C CYS A 159 17.32 13.42 18.09
N TYR A 160 16.56 12.61 17.34
CA TYR A 160 16.08 12.97 16.02
C TYR A 160 15.08 14.13 16.04
N GLN A 161 14.25 14.25 17.08
CA GLN A 161 13.35 15.42 17.21
C GLN A 161 14.12 16.74 17.34
N ILE A 162 15.31 16.74 17.96
CA ILE A 162 16.19 17.92 17.99
C ILE A 162 16.64 18.26 16.56
N ILE A 163 17.09 17.26 15.78
CA ILE A 163 17.51 17.46 14.38
C ILE A 163 16.36 18.04 13.54
N LYS A 164 15.16 17.48 13.69
CA LYS A 164 13.95 17.91 13.00
C LYS A 164 13.57 19.35 13.39
N HIS A 165 13.61 19.67 14.68
CA HIS A 165 13.30 21.01 15.19
C HIS A 165 14.30 22.06 14.66
N ASP A 166 15.60 21.78 14.72
CA ASP A 166 16.64 22.69 14.19
C ASP A 166 16.50 22.90 12.67
N THR A 167 16.17 21.84 11.93
CA THR A 167 15.93 21.91 10.47
C THR A 167 14.76 22.84 10.18
N ALA A 168 13.64 22.68 10.91
CA ALA A 168 12.47 23.52 10.76
C ALA A 168 12.76 24.98 11.13
N GLN A 169 13.56 25.24 12.17
CA GLN A 169 13.99 26.60 12.53
C GLN A 169 14.75 27.30 11.40
N ILE A 170 15.72 26.60 10.79
CA ILE A 170 16.50 27.15 9.67
C ILE A 170 15.57 27.48 8.49
N CYS A 171 14.62 26.59 8.18
CA CYS A 171 13.67 26.81 7.09
C CYS A 171 12.72 27.97 7.41
N LEU A 172 12.17 28.05 8.62
CA LEU A 172 11.28 29.14 9.04
C LEU A 172 11.96 30.51 8.94
N ARG A 173 13.26 30.62 9.26
CA ARG A 173 13.99 31.90 9.13
C ARG A 173 14.21 32.32 7.67
N ASN A 174 14.32 31.34 6.77
CA ASN A 174 14.81 31.59 5.40
C ASN A 174 13.75 31.44 4.30
N MET A 175 12.62 30.79 4.57
CA MET A 175 11.58 30.47 3.57
C MET A 175 10.24 31.18 3.80
N LEU A 176 10.17 32.23 4.63
CA LEU A 176 8.93 32.98 4.87
C LEU A 176 8.32 33.56 3.59
N GLU A 177 9.16 33.85 2.60
CA GLU A 177 8.77 34.44 1.32
C GLU A 177 8.26 33.39 0.32
N SER A 178 8.44 32.09 0.59
CA SER A 178 7.97 30.99 -0.25
C SER A 178 6.77 30.29 0.41
N PRO A 179 5.53 30.62 0.03
CA PRO A 179 4.33 30.12 0.70
C PRO A 179 4.05 28.64 0.43
N ASP A 180 4.61 28.06 -0.64
CA ASP A 180 4.21 26.74 -1.16
C ASP A 180 4.42 25.59 -0.16
N ARG A 181 5.34 25.76 0.81
CA ARG A 181 5.75 24.72 1.78
C ARG A 181 5.75 25.19 3.23
N LEU A 182 5.33 26.43 3.48
CA LEU A 182 5.42 27.02 4.81
C LEU A 182 4.54 26.27 5.84
N GLU A 183 3.37 25.77 5.44
CA GLU A 183 2.48 24.99 6.29
C GLU A 183 3.17 23.70 6.79
N GLU A 184 3.82 22.96 5.89
CA GLU A 184 4.55 21.73 6.22
C GLU A 184 5.72 22.00 7.18
N ILE A 185 6.46 23.09 6.95
CA ILE A 185 7.57 23.51 7.83
C ILE A 185 7.05 23.89 9.23
N ILE A 186 5.94 24.64 9.31
CA ILE A 186 5.32 25.04 10.57
C ILE A 186 4.84 23.80 11.34
N ASP A 187 4.23 22.85 10.64
CA ASP A 187 3.76 21.62 11.27
C ASP A 187 4.92 20.78 11.80
N GLU A 188 6.04 20.67 11.08
CA GLU A 188 7.24 20.00 11.59
C GLU A 188 7.81 20.70 12.81
N PHE A 189 7.87 22.03 12.80
CA PHE A 189 8.32 22.82 13.93
C PHE A 189 7.44 22.57 15.16
N LYS A 190 6.12 22.68 15.01
CA LYS A 190 5.15 22.45 16.09
C LYS A 190 5.23 21.03 16.64
N GLN A 191 5.23 20.03 15.78
CA GLN A 191 5.26 18.63 16.18
C GLN A 191 6.56 18.29 16.92
N SER A 192 7.72 18.67 16.37
CA SER A 192 9.01 18.40 17.03
C SER A 192 9.13 19.16 18.35
N ARG A 193 8.73 20.44 18.40
CA ARG A 193 8.70 21.23 19.64
C ARG A 193 7.81 20.59 20.70
N GLN A 194 6.59 20.16 20.35
CA GLN A 194 5.67 19.51 21.28
C GLN A 194 6.28 18.24 21.88
N VAL A 195 6.95 17.41 21.06
CA VAL A 195 7.61 16.21 21.57
C VAL A 195 8.76 16.58 22.49
N LEU A 196 9.63 17.53 22.11
CA LEU A 196 10.76 17.96 22.94
C LEU A 196 10.31 18.55 24.28
N MET A 197 9.27 19.39 24.29
CA MET A 197 8.69 19.94 25.52
C MET A 197 8.14 18.81 26.42
N SER A 198 7.33 17.91 25.87
CA SER A 198 6.74 16.80 26.65
C SER A 198 7.78 15.83 27.25
N ARG A 199 8.98 15.76 26.65
CA ARG A 199 10.05 14.85 27.04
C ARG A 199 11.11 15.49 27.95
N TYR A 200 11.43 16.77 27.76
CA TYR A 200 12.60 17.41 28.39
C TYR A 200 12.29 18.72 29.13
N GLU A 201 11.11 19.31 28.96
CA GLU A 201 10.76 20.49 29.74
C GLU A 201 10.43 20.07 31.17
N THR A 202 11.10 20.71 32.13
CA THR A 202 10.87 20.48 33.55
C THR A 202 10.08 21.68 34.05
N ASP A 203 8.77 21.52 34.20
CA ASP A 203 7.98 22.55 34.87
C ASP A 203 8.42 22.60 36.34
N LYS A 204 8.71 23.80 36.83
CA LYS A 204 9.32 24.01 38.16
C LYS A 204 8.45 23.46 39.30
N ASP A 205 7.18 23.18 39.03
CA ASP A 205 6.16 22.83 40.04
C ASP A 205 5.30 21.57 39.73
N ARG A 206 5.84 20.42 39.22
CA ARG A 206 5.44 19.01 39.62
C ARG A 206 5.48 17.88 38.56
N VAL A 207 5.88 18.07 37.31
CA VAL A 207 5.94 16.94 36.34
C VAL A 207 7.29 16.91 35.63
N GLU A 208 8.12 15.90 35.93
CA GLU A 208 9.29 15.57 35.13
C GLU A 208 8.83 14.97 33.80
N GLY A 209 9.32 15.50 32.68
CA GLY A 209 9.06 14.95 31.34
C GLY A 209 9.51 13.49 31.23
N ALA A 210 8.87 12.72 30.34
CA ALA A 210 9.14 11.29 30.16
C ALA A 210 10.45 11.05 29.39
N GLN A 211 11.60 11.40 29.97
CA GLN A 211 12.91 11.27 29.33
C GLN A 211 13.21 9.83 28.88
N ALA A 212 13.92 9.71 27.77
CA ALA A 212 14.36 8.41 27.26
C ALA A 212 15.31 7.72 28.25
N VAL A 213 15.09 6.43 28.49
CA VAL A 213 15.87 5.64 29.46
C VAL A 213 17.19 5.20 28.82
N ALA A 214 18.31 5.57 29.45
CA ALA A 214 19.64 5.08 29.07
C ALA A 214 19.92 3.68 29.63
N LEU A 215 20.64 2.84 28.87
CA LEU A 215 21.03 1.51 29.34
C LEU A 215 22.21 1.59 30.32
N GLU A 216 22.21 0.72 31.32
CA GLU A 216 23.35 0.55 32.22
C GLU A 216 24.25 -0.62 31.75
N PRO A 217 25.59 -0.48 31.83
CA PRO A 217 26.36 0.73 32.13
C PRO A 217 26.39 1.74 30.96
N PRO A 218 26.73 3.03 31.17
CA PRO A 218 26.72 4.04 30.11
C PRO A 218 27.62 3.73 28.91
N ALA A 219 28.72 3.01 29.13
CA ALA A 219 29.60 2.54 28.06
C ALA A 219 28.90 1.52 27.13
N ARG A 220 28.06 0.64 27.69
CA ARG A 220 27.22 -0.31 26.94
C ARG A 220 26.17 0.44 26.14
N ASN A 221 25.48 1.42 26.75
CA ASN A 221 24.50 2.26 26.04
C ASN A 221 25.13 2.97 24.84
N ARG A 222 26.26 3.65 25.03
CA ARG A 222 26.93 4.40 23.95
C ARG A 222 27.34 3.48 22.80
N ALA A 223 27.93 2.33 23.09
CA ALA A 223 28.36 1.38 22.07
C ALA A 223 27.18 0.84 21.26
N LEU A 224 26.09 0.45 21.93
CA LEU A 224 24.87 -0.06 21.30
C LEU A 224 24.13 1.03 20.51
N TYR A 225 24.00 2.23 21.07
CA TYR A 225 23.39 3.37 20.40
C TYR A 225 24.11 3.70 19.10
N HIS A 226 25.44 3.80 19.13
CA HIS A 226 26.23 4.06 17.93
C HIS A 226 26.04 2.95 16.89
N ALA A 227 26.10 1.68 17.30
CA ALA A 227 25.87 0.54 16.42
C ALA A 227 24.46 0.56 15.80
N MET A 228 23.43 0.95 16.56
CA MET A 228 22.06 1.05 16.07
C MET A 228 21.90 2.20 15.06
N VAL A 229 22.44 3.38 15.35
CA VAL A 229 22.48 4.51 14.39
C VAL A 229 23.14 4.09 13.08
N ASP A 230 24.30 3.44 13.18
CA ASP A 230 25.06 2.97 12.03
C ASP A 230 24.27 1.96 11.19
N TYR A 231 23.61 1.01 11.87
CA TYR A 231 22.86 -0.03 11.20
C TYR A 231 21.60 0.49 10.52
N VAL A 232 20.81 1.33 11.20
CA VAL A 232 19.59 1.92 10.65
C VAL A 232 19.91 2.79 9.44
N LEU A 233 20.85 3.73 9.58
CA LEU A 233 21.22 4.64 8.49
C LEU A 233 21.93 3.90 7.34
N GLY A 234 22.77 2.90 7.64
CA GLY A 234 23.39 2.03 6.65
C GLY A 234 22.39 1.18 5.87
N SER A 235 21.34 0.69 6.53
CA SER A 235 20.25 -0.07 5.90
C SER A 235 19.42 0.80 4.96
N ILE A 236 19.09 2.03 5.39
CA ILE A 236 18.43 3.03 4.54
C ILE A 236 19.32 3.36 3.33
N ALA A 237 20.62 3.63 3.54
CA ALA A 237 21.57 3.90 2.46
C ALA A 237 21.63 2.76 1.42
N ARG A 238 21.65 1.49 1.87
CA ARG A 238 21.59 0.32 0.98
C ARG A 238 20.33 0.29 0.12
N LEU A 239 19.17 0.62 0.71
CA LEU A 239 17.89 0.65 -0.01
C LEU A 239 17.89 1.77 -1.05
N ILE A 240 18.29 2.98 -0.66
CA ILE A 240 18.34 4.17 -1.53
C ILE A 240 19.21 3.89 -2.76
N LEU A 241 20.41 3.36 -2.56
CA LEU A 241 21.35 3.05 -3.64
C LEU A 241 20.78 2.00 -4.62
N ARG A 242 19.92 1.09 -4.14
CA ARG A 242 19.27 0.02 -4.95
C ARG A 242 17.87 0.41 -5.47
N SER A 243 17.42 1.63 -5.24
CA SER A 243 16.08 2.09 -5.64
C SER A 243 16.09 2.89 -6.95
N ALA A 244 17.09 3.76 -7.10
CA ALA A 244 17.30 4.54 -8.30
C ALA A 244 18.79 4.76 -8.54
N ALA A 245 19.15 5.03 -9.78
CA ALA A 245 20.48 5.45 -10.19
C ALA A 245 20.51 6.96 -10.44
N GLY A 246 21.68 7.56 -10.23
CA GLY A 246 21.92 9.00 -10.42
C GLY A 246 22.92 9.53 -9.40
N SER A 247 23.94 10.23 -9.86
CA SER A 247 24.96 10.88 -9.02
C SER A 247 24.32 11.84 -8.01
N PHE A 248 23.39 12.70 -8.48
CA PHE A 248 22.65 13.65 -7.64
C PHE A 248 21.88 12.95 -6.51
N TRP A 249 21.14 11.88 -6.85
CA TRP A 249 20.40 11.06 -5.90
C TRP A 249 21.29 10.49 -4.80
N ILE A 250 22.37 9.81 -5.20
CA ILE A 250 23.31 9.17 -4.26
C ILE A 250 24.02 10.23 -3.41
N LYS A 251 24.53 11.29 -4.04
CA LYS A 251 25.25 12.40 -3.40
C LYS A 251 24.40 13.03 -2.31
N ARG A 252 23.16 13.43 -2.62
CA ARG A 252 22.28 14.11 -1.68
C ARG A 252 21.82 13.20 -0.55
N SER A 253 21.35 11.99 -0.87
CA SER A 253 20.85 11.09 0.17
C SER A 253 21.94 10.64 1.14
N ILE A 254 23.12 10.24 0.67
CA ILE A 254 24.21 9.79 1.56
C ILE A 254 24.78 10.97 2.37
N ALA A 255 24.88 12.17 1.79
CA ALA A 255 25.32 13.36 2.51
C ALA A 255 24.42 13.68 3.72
N VAL A 256 23.10 13.66 3.53
CA VAL A 256 22.13 13.90 4.63
C VAL A 256 22.22 12.80 5.69
N LEU A 257 22.27 11.53 5.28
CA LEU A 257 22.40 10.41 6.23
C LEU A 257 23.71 10.49 7.05
N ALA A 258 24.82 10.91 6.44
CA ALA A 258 26.09 11.09 7.16
C ALA A 258 26.03 12.24 8.17
N LEU A 259 25.40 13.37 7.81
CA LEU A 259 25.18 14.49 8.72
C LEU A 259 24.32 14.07 9.92
N TRP A 260 23.24 13.31 9.68
CA TRP A 260 22.42 12.74 10.75
C TRP A 260 23.19 11.76 11.63
N ALA A 261 24.02 10.88 11.04
CA ALA A 261 24.83 9.94 11.80
C ALA A 261 25.75 10.66 12.80
N VAL A 262 26.43 11.73 12.36
CA VAL A 262 27.28 12.55 13.24
C VAL A 262 26.43 13.24 14.30
N LYS A 263 25.36 13.94 13.90
CA LYS A 263 24.56 14.73 14.83
C LYS A 263 23.85 13.87 15.88
N LEU A 264 23.28 12.73 15.50
CA LEU A 264 22.68 11.77 16.44
C LEU A 264 23.69 11.29 17.50
N LYS A 265 24.92 10.96 17.08
CA LYS A 265 25.98 10.50 18.00
C LYS A 265 26.47 11.60 18.93
N VAL A 266 26.50 12.86 18.48
CA VAL A 266 26.81 14.02 19.33
C VAL A 266 25.70 14.26 20.34
N LEU A 267 24.45 14.28 19.88
CA LEU A 267 23.28 14.56 20.72
C LEU A 267 23.07 13.50 21.81
N ALA A 268 23.44 12.24 21.56
CA ALA A 268 23.35 11.15 22.53
C ALA A 268 24.24 11.33 23.77
N VAL A 269 25.15 12.30 23.79
CA VAL A 269 26.00 12.58 24.96
C VAL A 269 25.21 13.24 26.09
N ASP A 270 24.38 14.23 25.78
CA ASP A 270 23.53 14.94 26.75
C ASP A 270 22.24 15.46 26.06
N PRO A 271 21.28 14.56 25.78
CA PRO A 271 20.10 14.91 25.00
C PRO A 271 19.21 15.95 25.70
N SER A 272 19.22 16.01 27.04
CA SER A 272 18.40 16.95 27.80
C SER A 272 18.86 18.40 27.62
N THR A 273 20.16 18.64 27.85
CA THR A 273 20.75 19.98 27.67
C THR A 273 20.61 20.44 26.21
N TYR A 274 20.81 19.55 25.25
CA TYR A 274 20.70 19.89 23.83
C TYR A 274 19.27 20.11 23.36
N ALA A 275 18.29 19.39 23.92
CA ALA A 275 16.88 19.64 23.67
C ALA A 275 16.46 21.02 24.17
N GLN A 276 16.86 21.39 25.40
CA GLN A 276 16.60 22.72 25.97
C GLN A 276 17.23 23.84 25.13
N ALA A 277 18.47 23.65 24.68
CA ALA A 277 19.15 24.60 23.79
C ALA A 277 18.40 24.76 22.45
N SER A 278 17.93 23.66 21.86
CA SER A 278 17.14 23.70 20.63
C SER A 278 15.78 24.37 20.82
N ILE A 279 15.07 24.11 21.93
CA ILE A 279 13.80 24.76 22.28
C ILE A 279 14.02 26.28 22.41
N SER A 280 14.99 26.70 23.23
CA SER A 280 15.31 28.12 23.44
C SER A 280 15.67 28.83 22.13
N THR A 281 16.48 28.19 21.28
CA THR A 281 16.80 28.75 19.94
C THR A 281 15.55 28.88 19.07
N GLY A 282 14.60 27.96 19.21
CA GLY A 282 13.30 27.99 18.52
C GLY A 282 12.40 29.12 19.02
N GLU A 283 12.44 29.43 20.31
CA GLU A 283 11.71 30.55 20.90
C GLU A 283 12.23 31.88 20.39
N ASP A 284 13.55 32.04 20.30
CA ASP A 284 14.18 33.21 19.68
C ASP A 284 13.72 33.40 18.22
N VAL A 285 13.51 32.31 17.47
CA VAL A 285 12.95 32.38 16.10
C VAL A 285 11.53 32.91 16.14
N VAL A 286 10.68 32.34 16.99
CA VAL A 286 9.27 32.75 17.08
C VAL A 286 9.16 34.21 17.51
N GLU A 287 9.96 34.66 18.46
CA GLU A 287 10.02 36.06 18.91
C GLU A 287 10.51 36.99 17.79
N SER A 288 11.58 36.61 17.09
CA SER A 288 12.09 37.35 15.93
C SER A 288 11.03 37.49 14.83
N LEU A 289 10.24 36.43 14.58
CA LEU A 289 9.16 36.45 13.60
C LEU A 289 7.98 37.31 14.07
N ALA A 290 7.66 37.29 15.37
CA ALA A 290 6.61 38.12 15.95
C ALA A 290 6.94 39.62 15.90
N GLY A 291 8.21 39.98 16.05
CA GLY A 291 8.70 41.36 15.91
C GLY A 291 8.66 41.91 14.47
N GLN A 292 8.68 41.03 13.46
CA GLN A 292 8.55 41.41 12.05
C GLN A 292 7.07 41.56 11.69
N GLN A 293 6.50 42.72 11.98
CA GLN A 293 5.07 43.06 11.85
C GLN A 293 4.41 42.80 10.46
N ALA A 294 5.20 42.56 9.40
CA ALA A 294 4.72 42.15 8.08
C ALA A 294 4.41 40.64 7.96
N VAL A 295 5.04 39.80 8.79
CA VAL A 295 4.84 38.33 8.81
C VAL A 295 3.51 37.97 9.49
N TYR A 296 3.01 38.82 10.38
CA TYR A 296 1.67 38.69 10.96
C TYR A 296 0.57 38.78 9.89
N ARG A 297 0.80 39.46 8.74
CA ARG A 297 -0.16 39.39 7.62
C ARG A 297 -0.17 38.02 6.96
N SER A 298 0.97 37.36 6.79
CA SER A 298 1.06 36.02 6.21
C SER A 298 0.56 34.92 7.16
N VAL A 299 0.79 35.10 8.47
CA VAL A 299 0.34 34.18 9.52
C VAL A 299 -1.13 34.42 9.91
N ALA A 300 -1.65 35.65 9.78
CA ALA A 300 -3.07 35.96 10.03
C ALA A 300 -3.97 35.91 8.78
N LEU A 301 -3.43 35.89 7.54
CA LEU A 301 -4.19 35.65 6.30
C LEU A 301 -4.42 34.16 6.01
N LEU A 302 -4.59 33.37 7.08
CA LEU A 302 -5.49 32.23 7.08
C LEU A 302 -6.89 32.71 6.64
N LYS A 303 -7.25 32.40 5.39
CA LYS A 303 -8.40 32.91 4.59
C LYS A 303 -8.17 34.29 3.95
N VAL A 304 -7.70 34.28 2.70
CA VAL A 304 -8.40 34.85 1.52
C VAL A 304 -7.46 34.77 0.31
N ARG A 305 -7.93 34.11 -0.76
CA ARG A 305 -7.27 34.04 -2.07
C ARG A 305 -7.00 35.45 -2.62
N LEU A 306 -5.76 35.73 -3.00
CA LEU A 306 -5.42 36.91 -3.80
C LEU A 306 -5.01 36.48 -5.22
N LYS A 307 -5.55 37.22 -6.20
CA LYS A 307 -5.26 37.08 -7.64
C LYS A 307 -3.94 37.75 -7.97
N PRO A 308 -3.16 37.24 -8.93
CA PRO A 308 -1.93 37.88 -9.36
C PRO A 308 -2.21 38.80 -10.55
N GLU A 309 -1.81 40.06 -10.46
CA GLU A 309 -1.46 40.86 -11.64
C GLU A 309 -0.50 42.00 -11.25
N GLU A 310 0.55 42.11 -12.07
CA GLU A 310 1.44 43.26 -12.29
C GLU A 310 2.57 43.57 -11.28
N ALA A 311 3.81 43.21 -11.65
CA ALA A 311 4.99 44.10 -11.57
C ALA A 311 6.18 43.49 -12.32
N ASP A 312 6.48 44.01 -13.51
CA ASP A 312 7.50 43.47 -14.41
C ASP A 312 8.57 44.53 -14.74
N ARG A 313 9.84 44.07 -14.74
CA ARG A 313 11.04 44.61 -15.45
C ARG A 313 12.22 45.27 -14.69
N GLU A 314 12.20 45.41 -13.37
CA GLU A 314 13.45 45.41 -12.54
C GLU A 314 13.56 44.17 -11.64
N HIS A 315 12.56 43.30 -11.69
CA HIS A 315 12.37 42.13 -10.84
C HIS A 315 13.16 40.88 -11.28
N GLU A 316 13.67 40.76 -12.51
CA GLU A 316 14.23 39.48 -13.01
C GLU A 316 15.54 39.04 -12.33
N THR A 317 16.45 39.95 -11.97
CA THR A 317 17.71 39.57 -11.32
C THR A 317 17.60 39.41 -9.81
N LEU A 318 16.64 40.11 -9.17
CA LEU A 318 16.33 39.97 -7.75
C LEU A 318 15.43 38.76 -7.51
N SER A 319 14.43 38.50 -8.37
CA SER A 319 13.62 37.27 -8.33
C SER A 319 14.48 36.04 -8.54
N MET A 320 15.46 36.06 -9.45
CA MET A 320 16.35 34.92 -9.68
C MET A 320 17.27 34.61 -8.49
N LYS A 321 17.74 35.64 -7.74
CA LYS A 321 18.53 35.43 -6.50
C LYS A 321 17.67 34.97 -5.32
N ILE A 322 16.47 35.53 -5.17
CA ILE A 322 15.49 35.12 -4.15
C ILE A 322 15.07 33.67 -4.40
N ASN A 323 14.87 33.29 -5.66
CA ASN A 323 14.57 31.92 -6.07
C ASN A 323 15.71 30.96 -5.73
N LEU A 324 16.98 31.27 -6.08
CA LEU A 324 18.11 30.38 -5.75
C LEU A 324 18.32 30.13 -4.25
N LYS A 325 18.03 31.13 -3.41
CA LYS A 325 18.09 30.96 -1.95
C LYS A 325 16.96 30.04 -1.49
N ALA A 326 15.74 30.28 -1.93
CA ALA A 326 14.58 29.44 -1.63
C ALA A 326 14.80 27.99 -2.10
N ASP A 327 15.31 27.81 -3.32
CA ASP A 327 15.62 26.50 -3.91
C ASP A 327 16.58 25.69 -3.03
N TYR A 328 17.62 26.33 -2.46
CA TYR A 328 18.55 25.66 -1.55
C TYR A 328 17.85 25.13 -0.29
N PHE A 329 17.06 25.98 0.37
CA PHE A 329 16.38 25.60 1.60
C PHE A 329 15.28 24.57 1.33
N GLU A 330 14.53 24.74 0.24
CA GLU A 330 13.50 23.79 -0.19
C GLU A 330 14.10 22.43 -0.54
N GLU A 331 15.14 22.37 -1.37
CA GLU A 331 15.84 21.12 -1.71
C GLU A 331 16.37 20.43 -0.45
N CYS A 332 17.03 21.19 0.44
CA CYS A 332 17.57 20.65 1.69
C CYS A 332 16.48 20.15 2.65
N PHE A 333 15.34 20.83 2.69
CA PHE A 333 14.19 20.45 3.51
C PHE A 333 13.52 19.19 2.95
N LEU A 334 13.22 19.14 1.65
CA LEU A 334 12.53 18.01 1.02
C LEU A 334 13.31 16.71 1.15
N PHE A 335 14.62 16.72 0.90
CA PHE A 335 15.44 15.51 1.10
C PHE A 335 15.47 15.04 2.57
N ARG A 336 15.50 15.98 3.53
CA ARG A 336 15.44 15.66 4.95
C ARG A 336 14.08 15.12 5.34
N TRP A 337 13.01 15.71 4.83
CA TRP A 337 11.62 15.29 5.06
C TRP A 337 11.39 13.87 4.58
N ASP A 338 11.76 13.56 3.34
CA ASP A 338 11.53 12.22 2.78
C ASP A 338 12.37 11.15 3.49
N LEU A 339 13.64 11.44 3.78
CA LEU A 339 14.50 10.57 4.58
C LEU A 339 13.98 10.44 6.02
N ALA A 340 13.31 11.47 6.57
CA ALA A 340 12.71 11.45 7.89
C ALA A 340 11.61 10.40 7.95
N GLY A 341 10.81 10.32 6.89
CA GLY A 341 9.78 9.30 6.72
C GLY A 341 10.34 7.90 6.82
N LEU A 342 11.47 7.64 6.15
CA LEU A 342 12.16 6.33 6.18
C LEU A 342 12.74 6.03 7.55
N PHE A 343 13.48 6.99 8.13
CA PHE A 343 14.11 6.85 9.43
C PHE A 343 13.07 6.64 10.53
N ARG A 344 12.03 7.48 10.58
CA ARG A 344 10.96 7.37 11.58
C ARG A 344 10.22 6.03 11.49
N TYR A 345 9.90 5.58 10.29
CA TYR A 345 9.24 4.29 10.12
C TYR A 345 10.14 3.12 10.54
N ALA A 346 11.45 3.19 10.24
CA ALA A 346 12.45 2.24 10.72
C ALA A 346 12.48 2.16 12.26
N MET A 347 12.48 3.31 12.93
CA MET A 347 12.46 3.39 14.39
C MET A 347 11.19 2.77 14.98
N PHE A 348 10.02 3.12 14.44
CA PHE A 348 8.73 2.64 14.96
C PHE A 348 8.52 1.14 14.73
N SER A 349 8.97 0.58 13.60
CA SER A 349 8.93 -0.87 13.38
C SER A 349 9.80 -1.62 14.40
N LEU A 350 10.94 -1.06 14.80
CA LEU A 350 11.73 -1.65 15.88
C LEU A 350 10.94 -1.61 17.19
N VAL A 351 10.61 -0.43 17.73
CA VAL A 351 9.65 -0.25 18.85
C VAL A 351 9.15 1.21 18.90
N ASP A 352 7.89 1.42 19.31
CA ASP A 352 7.35 2.73 19.69
C ASP A 352 6.70 2.61 21.09
N LEU A 353 7.43 3.09 22.10
CA LEU A 353 6.98 3.08 23.49
C LEU A 353 5.72 3.94 23.71
N ASN A 354 5.46 4.95 22.89
CA ASN A 354 4.29 5.81 23.05
C ASN A 354 3.00 5.10 22.61
N LYS A 355 3.11 4.22 21.60
CA LYS A 355 1.98 3.45 21.06
C LYS A 355 1.72 2.15 21.82
N LEU A 356 2.73 1.63 22.52
CA LEU A 356 2.57 0.48 23.40
C LEU A 356 1.76 0.91 24.64
N GLY A 357 0.44 0.78 24.55
CA GLY A 357 -0.45 1.03 25.68
C GLY A 357 -0.07 0.18 26.90
N LYS A 358 -0.33 0.71 28.11
CA LYS A 358 -0.07 0.04 29.40
C LYS A 358 -0.64 -1.39 29.38
N GLY A 359 0.23 -2.40 29.39
CA GLY A 359 -0.15 -3.82 29.49
C GLY A 359 0.20 -4.70 28.28
N HIS A 360 0.70 -4.14 27.17
CA HIS A 360 1.19 -4.95 26.05
C HIS A 360 2.66 -5.32 26.27
N SER A 361 3.01 -6.61 26.16
CA SER A 361 4.40 -7.05 26.22
C SER A 361 5.16 -6.59 24.97
N MET A 362 6.34 -6.01 25.16
CA MET A 362 7.24 -5.65 24.05
C MET A 362 7.79 -6.88 23.31
N ALA A 363 7.69 -8.07 23.89
CA ALA A 363 8.03 -9.30 23.20
C ALA A 363 6.86 -9.81 22.33
N CYS A 364 5.65 -9.23 22.44
CA CYS A 364 4.48 -9.65 21.66
C CYS A 364 4.27 -8.74 20.45
N PHE A 365 4.60 -9.22 19.25
CA PHE A 365 4.27 -8.52 18.01
C PHE A 365 4.13 -9.47 16.83
N GLU A 366 3.49 -8.95 15.79
CA GLU A 366 3.33 -9.55 14.47
C GLU A 366 3.44 -8.45 13.42
N GLU A 367 4.28 -8.67 12.43
CA GLU A 367 4.47 -7.81 11.26
C GLU A 367 4.34 -8.66 10.00
N CYS A 368 3.63 -8.16 9.00
CA CYS A 368 3.41 -8.90 7.77
C CYS A 368 3.39 -7.96 6.57
N THR A 369 4.26 -8.23 5.60
CA THR A 369 4.17 -7.60 4.29
C THR A 369 3.79 -8.65 3.24
N LEU A 370 2.68 -8.39 2.58
CA LEU A 370 2.11 -9.18 1.51
C LEU A 370 2.12 -8.40 0.19
N VAL A 371 2.67 -8.99 -0.85
CA VAL A 371 2.68 -8.50 -2.23
C VAL A 371 1.98 -9.52 -3.09
N TYR A 372 0.80 -9.17 -3.58
CA TYR A 372 -0.07 -10.07 -4.32
C TYR A 372 -0.62 -9.38 -5.56
N ARG A 373 -1.27 -10.14 -6.44
CA ARG A 373 -1.95 -9.58 -7.61
C ARG A 373 -3.45 -9.52 -7.36
N THR A 374 -4.03 -8.35 -7.60
CA THR A 374 -5.47 -8.12 -7.51
C THR A 374 -6.03 -7.60 -8.83
N GLY A 375 -7.35 -7.67 -8.99
CA GLY A 375 -8.03 -7.16 -10.18
C GLY A 375 -7.82 -8.01 -11.43
N LEU A 376 -8.48 -7.57 -12.50
CA LEU A 376 -8.49 -8.25 -13.81
C LEU A 376 -7.20 -8.10 -14.58
N ASP A 377 -6.53 -6.98 -14.32
CA ASP A 377 -5.26 -6.65 -14.92
C ASP A 377 -4.10 -7.30 -14.15
N GLY A 378 -4.38 -8.01 -13.05
CA GLY A 378 -3.37 -8.60 -12.17
C GLY A 378 -2.44 -7.52 -11.63
N VAL A 379 -3.00 -6.39 -11.21
CA VAL A 379 -2.25 -5.26 -10.65
C VAL A 379 -1.52 -5.72 -9.41
N LEU A 380 -0.25 -5.36 -9.33
CA LEU A 380 0.57 -5.75 -8.19
C LEU A 380 0.25 -4.80 -7.04
N THR A 381 -0.31 -5.36 -5.98
CA THR A 381 -0.74 -4.64 -4.79
C THR A 381 0.10 -5.11 -3.61
N SER A 382 0.54 -4.16 -2.80
CA SER A 382 1.21 -4.43 -1.55
C SER A 382 0.29 -4.08 -0.38
N LEU A 383 0.37 -4.88 0.66
CA LEU A 383 -0.36 -4.75 1.90
C LEU A 383 0.63 -5.06 3.04
N THR A 384 0.92 -4.08 3.87
CA THR A 384 1.77 -4.23 5.05
C THR A 384 0.94 -4.00 6.29
N GLN A 385 1.01 -4.90 7.25
CA GLN A 385 0.55 -4.72 8.61
C GLN A 385 1.78 -4.52 9.50
N ASP A 386 1.86 -3.36 10.14
CA ASP A 386 2.95 -3.05 11.06
C ASP A 386 2.71 -3.65 12.45
N ARG A 387 3.71 -3.47 13.32
CA ARG A 387 3.73 -3.95 14.69
C ARG A 387 2.58 -3.42 15.56
N PHE A 388 2.04 -2.25 15.24
CA PHE A 388 0.90 -1.63 15.94
C PHE A 388 -0.43 -1.96 15.27
N ARG A 389 -0.42 -2.91 14.33
CA ARG A 389 -1.55 -3.30 13.49
C ARG A 389 -2.09 -2.18 12.61
N SER A 390 -1.31 -1.11 12.44
CA SER A 390 -1.55 -0.14 11.39
C SER A 390 -1.38 -0.86 10.05
N VAL A 391 -2.16 -0.44 9.07
CA VAL A 391 -2.16 -1.05 7.75
C VAL A 391 -1.70 -0.05 6.71
N HIS A 392 -0.88 -0.51 5.79
CA HIS A 392 -0.49 0.23 4.62
C HIS A 392 -0.81 -0.59 3.40
N TYR A 393 -1.35 0.04 2.38
CA TYR A 393 -1.44 -0.60 1.09
C TYR A 393 -1.14 0.37 -0.03
N SER A 394 -0.77 -0.21 -1.16
CA SER A 394 -0.58 0.52 -2.39
C SER A 394 -0.79 -0.38 -3.59
N SER A 395 -1.40 0.19 -4.62
CA SER A 395 -1.49 -0.39 -5.97
C SER A 395 -0.85 0.55 -6.99
N GLU A 396 -0.09 1.55 -6.53
CA GLU A 396 0.57 2.52 -7.39
C GLU A 396 1.63 1.84 -8.26
N THR A 397 1.77 2.29 -9.50
CA THR A 397 2.64 1.58 -10.47
C THR A 397 4.14 1.71 -10.19
N ALA A 398 4.54 2.69 -9.38
CA ALA A 398 5.94 2.93 -9.04
C ALA A 398 6.41 2.02 -7.89
N ASP A 399 5.58 1.89 -6.85
CA ASP A 399 5.88 1.20 -5.59
C ASP A 399 6.43 -0.22 -5.75
N PRO A 400 5.88 -1.08 -6.62
CA PRO A 400 6.42 -2.43 -6.79
C PRO A 400 7.90 -2.50 -7.18
N THR A 401 8.43 -1.44 -7.80
CA THR A 401 9.84 -1.36 -8.21
C THR A 401 10.76 -1.23 -7.01
N TYR A 402 10.41 -0.32 -6.09
CA TYR A 402 11.16 -0.06 -4.87
C TYR A 402 10.93 -1.16 -3.84
N LEU A 403 9.68 -1.63 -3.74
CA LEU A 403 9.31 -2.79 -2.93
C LEU A 403 10.11 -4.03 -3.33
N TYR A 404 10.27 -4.28 -4.63
CA TYR A 404 11.09 -5.38 -5.12
C TYR A 404 12.58 -5.23 -4.76
N SER A 405 13.12 -4.00 -4.72
CA SER A 405 14.49 -3.75 -4.19
C SER A 405 14.60 -4.11 -2.73
N ALA A 406 13.66 -3.67 -1.91
CA ALA A 406 13.66 -3.97 -0.49
C ALA A 406 13.46 -5.46 -0.21
N PHE A 407 12.53 -6.13 -0.91
CA PHE A 407 12.31 -7.57 -0.78
C PHE A 407 13.55 -8.40 -1.12
N ARG A 408 14.34 -7.97 -2.11
CA ARG A 408 15.60 -8.65 -2.44
C ARG A 408 16.62 -8.51 -1.32
N LEU A 409 16.82 -7.30 -0.81
CA LEU A 409 17.69 -7.07 0.34
C LEU A 409 17.25 -7.89 1.55
N MET A 410 15.94 -7.94 1.79
CA MET A 410 15.37 -8.73 2.87
C MET A 410 15.64 -10.22 2.71
N LEU A 411 15.35 -10.81 1.54
CA LEU A 411 15.63 -12.23 1.30
C LEU A 411 17.12 -12.57 1.46
N GLU A 412 18.01 -11.72 0.95
CA GLU A 412 19.46 -11.87 1.10
C GLU A 412 19.87 -11.88 2.59
N THR A 413 19.29 -10.98 3.40
CA THR A 413 19.46 -10.95 4.86
C THR A 413 18.95 -12.23 5.53
N LEU A 414 17.74 -12.68 5.21
CA LEU A 414 17.12 -13.87 5.81
C LEU A 414 17.85 -15.17 5.46
N GLU A 415 18.31 -15.30 4.22
CA GLU A 415 19.14 -16.44 3.78
C GLU A 415 20.48 -16.48 4.52
N CYS A 416 21.09 -15.33 4.78
CA CYS A 416 22.33 -15.24 5.55
C CYS A 416 22.13 -15.66 7.01
N ILE A 417 21.07 -15.17 7.66
CA ILE A 417 20.70 -15.57 9.03
C ILE A 417 20.43 -17.09 9.06
N GLN A 418 19.68 -17.62 8.09
CA GLN A 418 19.41 -19.04 8.02
C GLN A 418 20.69 -19.88 7.88
N LYS A 419 21.62 -19.46 7.00
CA LYS A 419 22.92 -20.13 6.83
C LYS A 419 23.72 -20.11 8.13
N ARG A 420 23.83 -18.95 8.79
CA ARG A 420 24.52 -18.78 10.08
C ARG A 420 23.94 -19.69 11.16
N ASN A 421 22.61 -19.81 11.24
CA ASN A 421 21.96 -20.69 12.21
C ASN A 421 22.29 -22.17 11.95
N ARG A 422 22.31 -22.61 10.67
CA ARG A 422 22.69 -23.98 10.31
C ARG A 422 24.14 -24.30 10.69
N GLU A 423 25.07 -23.37 10.46
CA GLU A 423 26.50 -23.52 10.80
C GLU A 423 26.73 -23.62 12.31
N ASN A 424 26.01 -22.80 13.09
CA ASN A 424 26.06 -22.86 14.56
C ASN A 424 25.52 -24.20 15.10
N HIS A 425 24.42 -24.70 14.55
CA HIS A 425 23.87 -26.01 14.93
C HIS A 425 24.81 -27.18 14.57
N ALA A 426 25.45 -27.14 13.40
CA ALA A 426 26.43 -28.16 13.01
C ALA A 426 27.63 -28.20 13.95
N SER A 427 28.10 -27.03 14.39
CA SER A 427 29.25 -26.91 15.31
C SER A 427 28.95 -27.41 16.73
N GLN A 428 27.69 -27.33 17.19
CA GLN A 428 27.27 -27.81 18.51
C GLN A 428 27.02 -29.32 18.54
N GLY A 429 26.56 -29.94 17.44
CA GLY A 429 26.20 -31.35 17.36
C GLY A 429 27.35 -32.36 17.55
N SER A 430 28.62 -31.94 17.43
CA SER A 430 29.78 -32.82 17.64
C SER A 430 30.26 -32.92 19.09
N ARG A 431 29.78 -32.07 20.01
CA ARG A 431 30.07 -32.18 21.44
C ARG A 431 28.86 -32.81 22.12
N GLY A 432 28.88 -34.13 22.32
CA GLY A 432 27.81 -34.96 22.91
C GLY A 432 27.45 -34.66 24.38
N GLY A 433 27.33 -33.39 24.77
CA GLY A 433 26.80 -32.93 26.04
C GLY A 433 25.30 -32.69 25.94
N ALA A 434 24.57 -33.05 26.99
CA ALA A 434 23.12 -32.97 27.13
C ALA A 434 22.47 -31.78 26.39
N HIS A 435 21.44 -32.07 25.59
CA HIS A 435 20.52 -31.07 25.03
C HIS A 435 20.19 -30.05 26.13
N PRO A 436 20.55 -28.76 25.99
CA PRO A 436 20.03 -27.74 26.87
C PRO A 436 18.52 -27.83 26.73
N THR A 437 17.83 -28.08 27.84
CA THR A 437 16.38 -28.01 27.94
C THR A 437 15.99 -26.64 27.41
N GLN A 438 15.55 -26.60 26.16
CA GLN A 438 15.29 -25.39 25.36
C GLN A 438 13.96 -24.78 25.81
N GLN A 439 13.84 -24.58 27.13
CA GLN A 439 12.66 -24.11 27.82
C GLN A 439 12.64 -22.58 27.76
N HIS A 440 11.69 -22.07 26.96
CA HIS A 440 11.02 -20.78 27.15
C HIS A 440 11.76 -19.48 26.81
N ALA A 441 12.68 -19.44 25.84
CA ALA A 441 13.05 -18.15 25.25
C ALA A 441 11.92 -17.66 24.34
N ALA A 442 11.50 -16.39 24.50
CA ALA A 442 10.51 -15.71 23.66
C ALA A 442 11.08 -15.41 22.27
N GLY A 443 11.45 -16.47 21.53
CA GLY A 443 12.03 -16.35 20.20
C GLY A 443 11.03 -15.76 19.20
N ALA A 444 11.55 -14.96 18.27
CA ALA A 444 10.80 -14.51 17.09
C ALA A 444 10.91 -15.57 15.99
N THR A 445 9.80 -15.88 15.33
CA THR A 445 9.75 -16.76 14.17
C THR A 445 9.43 -15.93 12.94
N ILE A 446 10.18 -16.14 11.87
CA ILE A 446 9.90 -15.52 10.58
C ILE A 446 9.54 -16.59 9.55
N LYS A 447 8.46 -16.35 8.81
CA LYS A 447 8.02 -17.14 7.68
C LYS A 447 8.07 -16.29 6.42
N TRP A 448 8.44 -16.90 5.30
CA TRP A 448 8.35 -16.22 4.02
C TRP A 448 7.98 -17.17 2.90
N ASP A 449 7.28 -16.63 1.92
CA ASP A 449 6.88 -17.31 0.70
C ASP A 449 6.98 -16.32 -0.45
N VAL A 450 8.06 -16.40 -1.23
CA VAL A 450 8.32 -15.46 -2.32
C VAL A 450 8.45 -16.18 -3.65
N VAL A 451 7.63 -15.75 -4.60
CA VAL A 451 7.68 -16.15 -6.01
C VAL A 451 8.37 -15.03 -6.77
N VAL A 452 9.62 -15.24 -7.18
CA VAL A 452 10.38 -14.23 -7.96
C VAL A 452 10.23 -14.48 -9.47
N ARG A 453 10.15 -15.74 -9.87
CA ARG A 453 10.02 -16.18 -11.27
C ARG A 453 9.00 -17.30 -11.37
N PRO A 454 8.35 -17.51 -12.53
CA PRO A 454 7.48 -18.66 -12.73
C PRO A 454 8.25 -19.95 -12.40
N GLY A 455 7.74 -20.74 -11.46
CA GLY A 455 8.35 -22.00 -11.02
C GLY A 455 9.47 -21.89 -9.98
N VAL A 456 9.95 -20.69 -9.64
CA VAL A 456 10.93 -20.48 -8.56
C VAL A 456 10.22 -19.84 -7.37
N ARG A 457 9.94 -20.66 -6.37
CA ARG A 457 9.27 -20.28 -5.12
C ARG A 457 10.21 -20.58 -3.94
N ASN A 458 10.60 -19.54 -3.22
CA ASN A 458 11.40 -19.66 -2.00
C ASN A 458 10.44 -19.68 -0.82
N ILE A 459 10.28 -20.85 -0.21
CA ILE A 459 9.37 -21.07 0.93
C ILE A 459 10.23 -21.41 2.14
N ASN A 460 9.97 -20.73 3.24
CA ASN A 460 10.41 -21.13 4.56
C ASN A 460 9.23 -21.15 5.52
N ASP A 461 8.94 -22.34 6.06
CA ASP A 461 7.81 -22.56 6.97
C ASP A 461 8.07 -22.08 8.41
N GLY A 462 9.26 -21.55 8.70
CA GLY A 462 9.59 -20.92 9.97
C GLY A 462 11.09 -20.96 10.29
N LEU A 463 11.76 -19.81 10.20
CA LEU A 463 13.10 -19.60 10.74
C LEU A 463 12.98 -19.01 12.15
N LEU A 464 13.49 -19.72 13.14
CA LEU A 464 13.53 -19.26 14.52
C LEU A 464 14.77 -18.38 14.73
N LEU A 465 14.56 -17.20 15.32
CA LEU A 465 15.57 -16.20 15.63
C LEU A 465 15.83 -16.24 17.14
N TYR A 466 17.07 -16.60 17.53
CA TYR A 466 17.46 -16.78 18.93
C TYR A 466 18.34 -15.64 19.47
N ARG A 467 18.85 -14.77 18.59
CA ARG A 467 19.70 -13.63 18.95
C ARG A 467 18.95 -12.34 18.64
N MET A 468 19.05 -11.35 19.53
CA MET A 468 18.47 -10.04 19.25
C MET A 468 19.05 -9.42 17.98
N ASP A 469 20.32 -9.71 17.66
CA ASP A 469 20.94 -9.24 16.42
C ASP A 469 20.20 -9.72 15.16
N ASP A 470 19.76 -10.97 15.15
CA ASP A 470 18.99 -11.56 14.05
C ASP A 470 17.59 -10.96 13.99
N VAL A 471 16.97 -10.71 15.15
CA VAL A 471 15.64 -10.09 15.25
C VAL A 471 15.66 -8.66 14.71
N ILE A 472 16.59 -7.81 15.17
CA ILE A 472 16.78 -6.44 14.66
C ILE A 472 17.05 -6.48 13.16
N SER A 473 17.89 -7.41 12.70
CA SER A 473 18.22 -7.53 11.28
C SER A 473 17.00 -7.88 10.44
N ALA A 474 16.19 -8.82 10.90
CA ALA A 474 14.98 -9.26 10.21
C ALA A 474 13.87 -8.19 10.23
N ILE A 475 13.59 -7.58 11.38
CA ILE A 475 12.58 -6.50 11.50
C ILE A 475 12.97 -5.32 10.61
N MET A 476 14.23 -4.90 10.62
CA MET A 476 14.65 -3.79 9.78
C MET A 476 14.53 -4.13 8.29
N ALA A 477 14.90 -5.35 7.91
CA ALA A 477 14.76 -5.79 6.52
C ALA A 477 13.28 -5.82 6.06
N GLU A 478 12.36 -6.28 6.92
CA GLU A 478 10.92 -6.30 6.66
C GLU A 478 10.34 -4.89 6.60
N CYS A 479 10.70 -4.04 7.56
CA CYS A 479 10.26 -2.66 7.65
C CYS A 479 10.63 -1.86 6.39
N LEU A 480 11.87 -1.99 5.91
CA LEU A 480 12.30 -1.35 4.65
C LEU A 480 11.57 -1.92 3.43
N ALA A 481 11.03 -3.14 3.54
CA ALA A 481 10.17 -3.77 2.55
C ALA A 481 8.68 -3.45 2.75
N ALA A 482 8.31 -2.49 3.62
CA ALA A 482 6.94 -2.07 3.77
C ALA A 482 6.43 -1.20 2.61
N SER A 483 5.12 -1.26 2.36
CA SER A 483 4.44 -0.46 1.32
C SER A 483 4.66 1.05 1.48
N LYS A 484 4.64 1.55 2.73
CA LYS A 484 4.89 2.97 3.04
C LYS A 484 6.30 3.43 2.66
N ILE A 485 7.29 2.59 2.90
CA ILE A 485 8.68 2.88 2.53
C ILE A 485 8.81 2.95 1.00
N ALA A 486 8.20 2.02 0.28
CA ALA A 486 8.20 2.03 -1.18
C ALA A 486 7.58 3.31 -1.75
N ASN A 487 6.43 3.76 -1.24
CA ASN A 487 5.80 5.03 -1.61
C ASN A 487 6.68 6.25 -1.25
N SER A 488 7.28 6.25 -0.06
CA SER A 488 8.18 7.35 0.37
C SER A 488 9.40 7.45 -0.56
N VAL A 489 10.01 6.32 -0.91
CA VAL A 489 11.12 6.28 -1.89
C VAL A 489 10.63 6.71 -3.29
N ALA A 490 9.41 6.32 -3.70
CA ALA A 490 8.85 6.75 -4.98
C ALA A 490 8.70 8.27 -5.08
N ASN A 491 8.18 8.90 -4.01
CA ASN A 491 8.07 10.35 -3.91
C ASN A 491 9.43 11.02 -3.92
N MET A 492 10.40 10.50 -3.17
CA MET A 492 11.74 11.04 -3.13
C MET A 492 12.44 10.93 -4.49
N VAL A 493 12.29 9.82 -5.22
CA VAL A 493 12.83 9.66 -6.58
C VAL A 493 12.18 10.64 -7.55
N ARG A 494 10.86 10.83 -7.46
CA ARG A 494 10.12 11.80 -8.28
C ARG A 494 10.61 13.23 -8.03
N MET A 495 10.78 13.60 -6.77
CA MET A 495 11.32 14.90 -6.35
C MET A 495 12.78 15.08 -6.79
N ALA A 496 13.65 14.09 -6.56
CA ALA A 496 15.03 14.15 -7.00
C ALA A 496 15.15 14.22 -8.53
N SER A 497 14.22 13.60 -9.27
CA SER A 497 14.16 13.70 -10.73
C SER A 497 13.78 15.09 -11.23
N SER A 498 12.99 15.85 -10.46
CA SER A 498 12.67 17.25 -10.78
C SER A 498 13.78 18.23 -10.38
N CYS A 499 14.56 17.92 -9.34
CA CYS A 499 15.67 18.76 -8.88
C CYS A 499 17.00 18.48 -9.61
N ALA A 500 17.12 17.31 -10.25
CA ALA A 500 18.33 16.91 -10.96
C ALA A 500 18.62 17.81 -12.18
N ARG A 501 19.89 18.20 -12.33
CA ARG A 501 20.36 19.04 -13.44
C ARG A 501 20.50 18.25 -14.74
N GLU A 502 20.64 18.99 -15.85
CA GLU A 502 20.82 18.44 -17.19
C GLU A 502 22.16 17.67 -17.29
N GLY A 503 22.11 16.36 -17.01
CA GLY A 503 23.28 15.46 -17.00
C GLY A 503 23.20 14.40 -15.91
N ASP A 504 22.59 14.72 -14.77
CA ASP A 504 22.53 13.87 -13.58
C ASP A 504 21.15 13.24 -13.39
N ARG A 505 20.60 12.66 -14.47
CA ARG A 505 19.24 12.13 -14.45
C ARG A 505 19.08 11.04 -13.39
N VAL A 506 18.10 11.22 -12.52
CA VAL A 506 17.68 10.18 -11.59
C VAL A 506 16.73 9.22 -12.31
N VAL A 507 17.10 7.95 -12.36
CA VAL A 507 16.37 6.92 -13.11
C VAL A 507 16.05 5.74 -12.20
N PRO A 508 14.77 5.33 -12.07
CA PRO A 508 14.43 4.14 -11.30
C PRO A 508 14.95 2.88 -12.02
N PHE A 509 15.24 1.84 -11.24
CA PHE A 509 15.59 0.54 -11.80
C PHE A 509 14.39 -0.14 -12.48
N ASP A 510 14.66 -1.17 -13.28
CA ASP A 510 13.64 -1.96 -13.96
C ASP A 510 12.54 -2.48 -13.01
N HIS A 511 11.30 -2.45 -13.53
CA HIS A 511 10.12 -3.00 -12.86
C HIS A 511 10.30 -4.49 -12.49
N PRO A 512 9.63 -4.96 -11.42
CA PRO A 512 9.72 -6.35 -11.00
C PRO A 512 9.22 -7.31 -12.09
N PRO A 513 9.69 -8.57 -12.10
CA PRO A 513 9.14 -9.60 -12.96
C PRO A 513 7.61 -9.73 -12.79
N ARG A 514 6.88 -10.03 -13.86
CA ARG A 514 5.42 -10.26 -13.80
C ARG A 514 5.00 -11.38 -12.84
N ALA A 515 5.90 -12.31 -12.52
CA ALA A 515 5.62 -13.36 -11.56
C ALA A 515 5.82 -12.94 -10.10
N PHE A 516 6.37 -11.75 -9.84
CA PHE A 516 6.68 -11.30 -8.49
C PHE A 516 5.43 -11.25 -7.63
N GLN A 517 5.44 -12.06 -6.58
CA GLN A 517 4.52 -12.10 -5.45
C GLN A 517 5.33 -12.53 -4.25
N GLY A 518 5.02 -12.03 -3.06
CA GLY A 518 5.80 -12.34 -1.87
C GLY A 518 5.02 -12.12 -0.61
N MET A 519 5.28 -12.93 0.40
CA MET A 519 4.81 -12.73 1.75
C MET A 519 6.01 -12.90 2.68
N VAL A 520 6.17 -11.96 3.61
CA VAL A 520 7.05 -12.12 4.76
C VAL A 520 6.23 -11.80 6.00
N HIS A 521 6.34 -12.67 6.99
CA HIS A 521 5.59 -12.60 8.23
C HIS A 521 6.53 -12.90 9.39
N ILE A 522 6.74 -11.90 10.25
CA ILE A 522 7.51 -11.99 11.48
C ILE A 522 6.53 -11.99 12.63
N PHE A 523 6.63 -12.96 13.53
CA PHE A 523 5.79 -13.03 14.72
C PHE A 523 6.54 -13.65 15.89
N THR A 524 6.16 -13.30 17.11
CA THR A 524 6.78 -13.89 18.30
C THR A 524 5.97 -15.05 18.87
N ALA A 525 6.63 -15.92 19.63
CA ALA A 525 5.97 -17.01 20.33
C ALA A 525 4.87 -16.49 21.29
N ASP A 526 5.08 -15.33 21.91
CA ASP A 526 4.08 -14.69 22.79
C ASP A 526 2.84 -14.27 22.04
N CYS A 527 3.00 -13.67 20.85
CA CYS A 527 1.88 -13.34 19.99
C CYS A 527 1.05 -14.58 19.65
N VAL A 528 1.72 -15.68 19.27
CA VAL A 528 1.04 -16.97 18.99
C VAL A 528 0.33 -17.51 20.23
N ARG A 529 0.96 -17.46 21.41
CA ARG A 529 0.33 -17.92 22.66
C ARG A 529 -0.91 -17.10 23.02
N GLN A 530 -0.85 -15.78 22.87
CA GLN A 530 -2.00 -14.90 23.08
C GLN A 530 -3.12 -15.21 22.10
N LYS A 531 -2.80 -15.44 20.82
CA LYS A 531 -3.78 -15.90 19.81
C LYS A 531 -4.41 -17.24 20.17
N MET A 532 -3.62 -18.22 20.60
CA MET A 532 -4.14 -19.53 20.99
C MET A 532 -5.04 -19.43 22.22
N LYS A 533 -4.67 -18.62 23.22
CA LYS A 533 -5.54 -18.35 24.37
C LYS A 533 -6.85 -17.67 23.98
N ALA A 534 -6.81 -16.67 23.10
CA ALA A 534 -8.01 -16.02 22.59
C ALA A 534 -8.93 -17.03 21.87
N ARG A 535 -8.34 -17.94 21.08
CA ARG A 535 -9.04 -19.06 20.44
C ARG A 535 -9.67 -20.04 21.42
N GLU A 536 -8.92 -20.46 22.43
CA GLU A 536 -9.41 -21.39 23.46
C GLU A 536 -10.59 -20.81 24.25
N LEU A 537 -10.58 -19.49 24.47
CA LEU A 537 -11.66 -18.77 25.15
C LEU A 537 -12.87 -18.48 24.23
N ASN A 538 -12.87 -18.96 22.98
CA ASN A 538 -13.86 -18.60 21.95
C ASN A 538 -14.04 -17.08 21.76
N LEU A 539 -12.99 -16.30 22.05
CA LEU A 539 -12.94 -14.86 21.78
C LEU A 539 -12.47 -14.59 20.34
N ASP A 540 -11.98 -15.60 19.63
CA ASP A 540 -11.52 -15.47 18.23
C ASP A 540 -12.73 -15.41 17.30
N ASP A 541 -12.88 -14.30 16.62
CA ASP A 541 -13.88 -14.13 15.57
C ASP A 541 -13.51 -15.00 14.37
N THR A 542 -14.32 -16.01 14.07
CA THR A 542 -14.09 -16.93 12.95
C THR A 542 -14.13 -16.25 11.59
N ASP A 543 -14.67 -15.03 11.54
CA ASP A 543 -14.88 -14.27 10.32
C ASP A 543 -13.69 -13.40 9.95
N VAL A 544 -12.67 -13.36 10.82
CA VAL A 544 -11.47 -12.55 10.65
C VAL A 544 -10.23 -13.43 10.58
N GLU A 545 -9.35 -13.11 9.64
CA GLU A 545 -8.02 -13.71 9.53
C GLU A 545 -6.95 -12.63 9.56
N PHE A 546 -5.80 -12.94 10.15
CA PHE A 546 -4.62 -12.09 10.04
C PHE A 546 -4.19 -11.96 8.58
N VAL A 547 -3.55 -10.84 8.23
CA VAL A 547 -3.05 -10.59 6.87
C VAL A 547 -2.17 -11.75 6.37
N SER A 548 -1.35 -12.32 7.27
CA SER A 548 -0.44 -13.44 7.01
C SER A 548 -1.14 -14.74 6.61
N ASP A 549 -2.32 -15.01 7.17
CA ASP A 549 -3.10 -16.22 6.91
C ASP A 549 -4.19 -16.04 5.87
N SER A 550 -4.54 -14.77 5.59
CA SER A 550 -5.62 -14.35 4.71
C SER A 550 -5.62 -15.03 3.33
N PRO A 551 -6.79 -15.15 2.67
CA PRO A 551 -6.91 -15.69 1.33
C PRO A 551 -6.20 -14.82 0.27
N LEU A 552 -5.85 -13.57 0.59
CA LEU A 552 -5.18 -12.64 -0.34
C LEU A 552 -3.86 -13.21 -0.87
N ARG A 553 -3.13 -13.97 -0.04
CA ARG A 553 -1.87 -14.63 -0.44
C ARG A 553 -2.02 -15.64 -1.58
N ARG A 554 -3.22 -16.18 -1.79
CA ARG A 554 -3.51 -17.19 -2.82
C ARG A 554 -4.05 -16.57 -4.12
N GLY A 555 -4.26 -15.25 -4.12
CA GLY A 555 -5.03 -14.55 -5.15
C GLY A 555 -6.52 -14.86 -5.03
N ILE A 556 -7.35 -13.82 -4.92
CA ILE A 556 -8.80 -13.96 -4.80
C ILE A 556 -9.46 -13.68 -6.14
N ARG A 557 -10.53 -14.41 -6.46
CA ARG A 557 -11.29 -14.28 -7.71
C ARG A 557 -12.75 -13.98 -7.41
N ALA A 558 -13.42 -13.29 -8.32
CA ALA A 558 -14.83 -12.98 -8.15
C ALA A 558 -15.66 -14.27 -8.02
N GLY A 559 -16.57 -14.26 -7.05
CA GLY A 559 -17.42 -15.41 -6.74
C GLY A 559 -16.71 -16.61 -6.09
N THR A 560 -15.43 -16.48 -5.69
CA THR A 560 -14.76 -17.54 -4.90
C THR A 560 -15.49 -17.73 -3.58
N ASN A 561 -15.83 -18.97 -3.23
CA ASN A 561 -16.37 -19.27 -1.92
C ASN A 561 -15.22 -19.27 -0.90
N LEU A 562 -15.17 -18.25 -0.04
CA LEU A 562 -14.11 -18.07 0.94
C LEU A 562 -14.17 -19.12 2.07
N ASN A 563 -15.38 -19.63 2.39
CA ASN A 563 -15.60 -20.63 3.43
C ASN A 563 -14.87 -21.97 3.18
N ARG A 564 -14.52 -22.29 1.93
CA ARG A 564 -13.75 -23.51 1.61
C ARG A 564 -12.29 -23.45 2.03
N HIS A 565 -11.75 -22.27 2.28
CA HIS A 565 -10.34 -22.11 2.63
C HIS A 565 -10.07 -22.22 4.13
N HIS A 566 -11.12 -22.32 4.95
CA HIS A 566 -11.03 -22.48 6.40
C HIS A 566 -10.79 -23.96 6.75
N PRO A 567 -9.57 -24.37 7.15
CA PRO A 567 -9.25 -25.77 7.42
C PRO A 567 -10.07 -26.33 8.60
N HIS A 568 -10.50 -25.47 9.54
CA HIS A 568 -11.24 -25.89 10.73
C HIS A 568 -12.73 -26.12 10.48
N TYR A 569 -13.36 -25.41 9.53
CA TYR A 569 -14.78 -25.61 9.22
C TYR A 569 -15.03 -26.97 8.54
N SER A 570 -14.06 -27.46 7.75
CA SER A 570 -14.18 -28.76 7.07
C SER A 570 -14.05 -29.96 8.01
N ALA A 571 -13.38 -29.84 9.16
CA ALA A 571 -13.15 -30.96 10.06
C ALA A 571 -14.39 -31.27 10.92
N LYS A 572 -15.07 -30.24 11.46
CA LYS A 572 -16.28 -30.43 12.27
C LYS A 572 -17.51 -30.88 11.47
N HIS A 573 -17.65 -30.44 10.22
CA HIS A 573 -18.83 -30.78 9.42
C HIS A 573 -18.77 -32.17 8.75
N LYS A 574 -17.60 -32.78 8.59
CA LYS A 574 -17.50 -34.14 8.02
C LYS A 574 -18.03 -35.24 8.94
N SER A 575 -18.21 -34.97 10.24
CA SER A 575 -18.79 -35.94 11.18
C SER A 575 -20.30 -35.81 11.38
N ALA A 576 -20.97 -34.78 10.83
CA ALA A 576 -22.38 -34.49 11.10
C ALA A 576 -23.31 -34.61 9.87
N THR A 577 -22.81 -35.06 8.72
CA THR A 577 -23.62 -35.16 7.49
C THR A 577 -23.39 -36.50 6.79
N THR A 578 -23.55 -37.60 7.53
CA THR A 578 -23.70 -38.95 6.97
C THR A 578 -24.98 -39.58 7.51
N THR A 579 -26.11 -39.03 7.11
CA THR A 579 -27.38 -39.76 7.08
C THR A 579 -28.27 -39.14 6.01
N GLU A 580 -28.79 -39.99 5.13
CA GLU A 580 -29.83 -39.73 4.13
C GLU A 580 -29.44 -38.91 2.89
N THR A 581 -29.05 -39.61 1.81
CA THR A 581 -29.86 -39.71 0.58
C THR A 581 -29.28 -40.82 -0.30
N THR A 582 -30.10 -41.84 -0.56
CA THR A 582 -29.79 -43.03 -1.37
C THR A 582 -29.87 -42.70 -2.87
N SER A 583 -28.77 -42.87 -3.61
CA SER A 583 -28.79 -43.31 -5.02
C SER A 583 -27.37 -43.68 -5.52
N THR A 584 -27.14 -44.99 -5.60
CA THR A 584 -26.46 -45.72 -6.68
C THR A 584 -25.12 -45.21 -7.25
N THR A 585 -24.04 -45.75 -6.67
CA THR A 585 -22.91 -46.45 -7.33
C THR A 585 -22.11 -45.74 -8.44
N THR A 586 -20.86 -45.36 -8.13
CA THR A 586 -19.65 -46.04 -8.65
C THR A 586 -18.46 -45.71 -7.75
N ALA A 587 -17.92 -46.73 -7.08
CA ALA A 587 -16.81 -46.61 -6.15
C ALA A 587 -15.47 -46.47 -6.88
N SER A 588 -14.67 -45.47 -6.49
CA SER A 588 -13.21 -45.52 -6.65
C SER A 588 -12.57 -45.04 -5.36
N ASN A 589 -12.06 -46.01 -4.59
CA ASN A 589 -11.15 -45.76 -3.48
C ASN A 589 -9.83 -45.28 -4.08
N THR A 590 -9.48 -44.01 -3.88
CA THR A 590 -8.13 -43.52 -4.13
C THR A 590 -7.58 -42.89 -2.85
N THR A 591 -6.51 -43.52 -2.40
CA THR A 591 -5.60 -43.19 -1.30
C THR A 591 -5.13 -41.73 -1.35
N GLY A 592 -5.02 -41.13 -0.17
CA GLY A 592 -4.61 -39.75 0.03
C GLY A 592 -3.19 -39.47 -0.48
N GLY A 593 -3.11 -38.63 -1.50
CA GLY A 593 -1.88 -38.03 -2.01
C GLY A 593 -2.20 -37.30 -3.31
N SER A 594 -1.90 -36.00 -3.39
CA SER A 594 -2.11 -35.11 -4.56
C SER A 594 -3.49 -34.43 -4.69
N SER A 595 -3.80 -33.46 -3.81
CA SER A 595 -4.89 -32.48 -4.03
C SER A 595 -4.42 -31.16 -4.68
N SER A 596 -3.10 -30.97 -4.86
CA SER A 596 -2.55 -29.73 -5.42
C SER A 596 -2.75 -29.62 -6.96
N GLY A 597 -2.68 -30.74 -7.69
CA GLY A 597 -2.79 -30.76 -9.15
C GLY A 597 -4.17 -30.37 -9.70
N ASN A 598 -5.25 -30.80 -9.04
CA ASN A 598 -6.63 -30.51 -9.48
C ASN A 598 -7.02 -29.02 -9.32
N THR A 599 -6.44 -28.34 -8.31
CA THR A 599 -6.73 -26.92 -8.04
C THR A 599 -6.16 -26.02 -9.13
N ALA A 600 -4.96 -26.32 -9.64
CA ALA A 600 -4.31 -25.56 -10.70
C ALA A 600 -5.06 -25.69 -12.05
N GLY A 601 -5.54 -26.90 -12.40
CA GLY A 601 -6.33 -27.12 -13.61
C GLY A 601 -7.66 -26.35 -13.60
N ARG A 602 -8.38 -26.38 -12.46
CA ARG A 602 -9.63 -25.63 -12.27
C ARG A 602 -9.41 -24.12 -12.33
N THR A 603 -8.30 -23.67 -11.74
CA THR A 603 -7.81 -22.28 -11.74
C THR A 603 -7.58 -21.76 -13.16
N ARG A 604 -6.99 -22.58 -14.04
CA ARG A 604 -6.74 -22.20 -15.44
C ARG A 604 -8.01 -22.15 -16.29
N LYS A 605 -8.93 -23.12 -16.12
CA LYS A 605 -10.22 -23.14 -16.83
C LYS A 605 -11.04 -21.90 -16.52
N MET A 606 -11.14 -21.53 -15.23
CA MET A 606 -11.85 -20.31 -14.83
C MET A 606 -11.19 -19.03 -15.35
N LEU A 607 -9.85 -18.95 -15.42
CA LEU A 607 -9.18 -17.78 -16.02
C LEU A 607 -9.50 -17.67 -17.51
N SER A 608 -9.58 -18.79 -18.22
CA SER A 608 -10.00 -18.79 -19.62
C SER A 608 -11.44 -18.32 -19.80
N GLU A 609 -12.36 -18.78 -18.96
CA GLU A 609 -13.77 -18.32 -18.95
C GLU A 609 -13.87 -16.83 -18.62
N TYR A 610 -13.02 -16.39 -17.68
CA TYR A 610 -12.87 -14.99 -17.30
C TYR A 610 -12.45 -14.13 -18.51
N GLU A 611 -11.38 -14.53 -19.20
CA GLU A 611 -10.88 -13.82 -20.39
C GLU A 611 -11.89 -13.81 -21.54
N GLU A 612 -12.64 -14.90 -21.73
CA GLU A 612 -13.70 -14.96 -22.73
C GLU A 612 -14.84 -13.99 -22.42
N ASN A 613 -15.31 -13.99 -21.16
CA ASN A 613 -16.34 -13.06 -20.72
C ASN A 613 -15.84 -11.61 -20.80
N ARG A 614 -14.59 -11.34 -20.41
CA ARG A 614 -13.98 -10.01 -20.58
C ARG A 614 -14.03 -9.53 -22.02
N LYS A 615 -13.68 -10.38 -23.00
CA LYS A 615 -13.78 -10.02 -24.43
C LYS A 615 -15.21 -9.66 -24.85
N LYS A 616 -16.23 -10.31 -24.27
CA LYS A 616 -17.64 -9.96 -24.49
C LYS A 616 -17.96 -8.60 -23.86
N MET A 617 -17.49 -8.35 -22.64
CA MET A 617 -17.70 -7.10 -21.91
C MET A 617 -16.99 -5.90 -22.55
N ASP A 618 -15.79 -6.10 -23.09
CA ASP A 618 -15.04 -5.06 -23.82
C ASP A 618 -15.76 -4.59 -25.11
N SER A 619 -16.77 -5.32 -25.57
CA SER A 619 -17.60 -4.92 -26.72
C SER A 619 -18.80 -4.04 -26.33
N TRP A 620 -19.06 -3.89 -25.03
CA TRP A 620 -20.15 -3.08 -24.51
C TRP A 620 -19.87 -1.59 -24.69
N VAL A 621 -20.94 -0.82 -24.87
CA VAL A 621 -20.86 0.64 -24.89
C VAL A 621 -21.45 1.13 -23.57
N ILE A 622 -20.59 1.66 -22.71
CA ILE A 622 -20.96 2.17 -21.39
C ILE A 622 -21.30 3.66 -21.53
N ALA A 623 -22.56 4.01 -21.32
CA ALA A 623 -23.03 5.39 -21.20
C ALA A 623 -23.04 5.81 -19.72
N GLU A 624 -23.46 7.04 -19.44
CA GLU A 624 -23.51 7.56 -18.06
C GLU A 624 -24.55 6.83 -17.20
N ASP A 625 -25.68 6.42 -17.77
CA ASP A 625 -26.82 5.84 -17.06
C ASP A 625 -27.15 4.38 -17.44
N SER A 626 -26.46 3.85 -18.45
CA SER A 626 -26.86 2.62 -19.11
C SER A 626 -25.69 1.89 -19.78
N ILE A 627 -25.85 0.58 -19.95
CA ILE A 627 -24.89 -0.27 -20.65
C ILE A 627 -25.56 -0.84 -21.89
N THR A 628 -25.02 -0.55 -23.07
CA THR A 628 -25.55 -1.07 -24.32
C THR A 628 -24.82 -2.36 -24.74
N VAL A 629 -25.55 -3.46 -24.81
CA VAL A 629 -25.08 -4.79 -25.21
C VAL A 629 -25.51 -5.10 -26.64
N ARG A 630 -24.64 -5.76 -27.43
CA ARG A 630 -24.96 -6.17 -28.81
C ARG A 630 -25.52 -7.59 -28.85
N CYS A 631 -26.78 -7.73 -29.26
CA CYS A 631 -27.51 -9.00 -29.38
C CYS A 631 -28.02 -9.25 -30.81
N ARG A 632 -27.14 -9.08 -31.80
CA ARG A 632 -27.50 -9.21 -33.23
C ARG A 632 -28.08 -10.58 -33.58
N LEU A 633 -27.55 -11.66 -33.01
CA LEU A 633 -28.00 -13.02 -33.33
C LEU A 633 -29.47 -13.22 -32.92
N TYR A 634 -29.85 -12.77 -31.72
CA TYR A 634 -31.23 -12.86 -31.24
C TYR A 634 -32.20 -12.11 -32.17
N VAL A 635 -31.87 -10.86 -32.52
CA VAL A 635 -32.71 -10.05 -33.42
C VAL A 635 -32.79 -10.66 -34.81
N ILE A 636 -31.69 -11.17 -35.35
CA ILE A 636 -31.68 -11.87 -36.64
C ILE A 636 -32.59 -13.09 -36.59
N ILE A 637 -32.54 -13.90 -35.53
CA ILE A 637 -33.41 -15.07 -35.37
C ILE A 637 -34.88 -14.65 -35.29
N VAL A 638 -35.22 -13.65 -34.47
CA VAL A 638 -36.60 -13.16 -34.33
C VAL A 638 -37.13 -12.63 -35.66
N ILE A 639 -36.35 -11.80 -36.36
CA ILE A 639 -36.72 -11.26 -37.68
C ILE A 639 -36.81 -12.38 -38.73
N SER A 640 -35.95 -13.39 -38.67
CA SER A 640 -36.00 -14.53 -39.60
C SER A 640 -37.25 -15.39 -39.37
N ILE A 641 -37.62 -15.64 -38.12
CA ILE A 641 -38.86 -16.34 -37.76
C ILE A 641 -40.06 -15.52 -38.23
N ALA A 642 -40.08 -14.22 -37.94
CA ALA A 642 -41.14 -13.31 -38.39
C ALA A 642 -41.28 -13.30 -39.92
N ALA A 643 -40.16 -13.19 -40.65
CA ALA A 643 -40.13 -13.24 -42.10
C ALA A 643 -40.63 -14.59 -42.63
N THR A 644 -40.24 -15.70 -42.00
CA THR A 644 -40.69 -17.05 -42.40
C THR A 644 -42.20 -17.21 -42.22
N VAL A 645 -42.74 -16.73 -41.09
CA VAL A 645 -44.18 -16.76 -40.81
C VAL A 645 -44.95 -15.91 -41.82
N VAL A 646 -44.49 -14.69 -42.12
CA VAL A 646 -45.12 -13.82 -43.13
C VAL A 646 -45.05 -14.44 -44.53
N CYS A 647 -43.89 -14.95 -44.95
CA CYS A 647 -43.75 -15.63 -46.24
C CYS A 647 -44.65 -16.86 -46.36
N ALA A 648 -44.80 -17.63 -45.29
CA ALA A 648 -45.73 -18.76 -45.24
C ALA A 648 -47.19 -18.28 -45.33
N GLY A 649 -47.57 -17.23 -44.60
CA GLY A 649 -48.92 -16.65 -44.69
C GLY A 649 -49.25 -16.04 -46.05
N LEU A 650 -48.23 -15.54 -46.77
CA LEU A 650 -48.35 -15.00 -48.13
C LEU A 650 -48.40 -16.08 -49.20
N SER A 651 -47.83 -17.26 -48.97
CA SER A 651 -47.85 -18.35 -49.96
C SER A 651 -49.17 -19.12 -49.98
N VAL A 652 -49.92 -19.12 -48.87
CA VAL A 652 -51.21 -19.82 -48.71
C VAL A 652 -52.22 -19.48 -49.83
N PRO A 653 -52.49 -18.21 -50.20
CA PRO A 653 -53.41 -17.89 -51.30
C PRO A 653 -52.98 -18.38 -52.68
N PHE A 654 -51.67 -18.58 -52.91
CA PHE A 654 -51.13 -19.03 -54.19
C PHE A 654 -51.06 -20.55 -54.30
N ILE A 655 -50.92 -21.26 -53.18
CA ILE A 655 -50.82 -22.72 -53.14
C ILE A 655 -52.21 -23.36 -53.13
N ILE A 656 -53.18 -22.75 -52.44
CA ILE A 656 -54.55 -23.27 -52.33
C ILE A 656 -55.36 -22.76 -53.54
N GLY A 657 -55.23 -23.45 -54.68
CA GLY A 657 -55.84 -23.07 -55.96
C GLY A 657 -57.37 -23.17 -56.02
N GLU A 658 -58.01 -23.91 -55.12
CA GLU A 658 -59.47 -24.01 -55.02
C GLU A 658 -59.96 -23.35 -53.72
N ARG A 659 -60.89 -22.39 -53.84
CA ARG A 659 -61.48 -21.67 -52.70
C ARG A 659 -62.07 -22.67 -51.70
N ILE A 660 -61.53 -22.71 -50.49
CA ILE A 660 -62.16 -23.40 -49.37
C ILE A 660 -63.53 -22.72 -49.14
N PRO A 661 -64.66 -23.44 -49.27
CA PRO A 661 -65.97 -22.82 -49.15
C PRO A 661 -66.14 -22.23 -47.74
N GLY A 662 -66.32 -20.91 -47.67
CA GLY A 662 -66.55 -20.16 -46.43
C GLY A 662 -65.32 -19.49 -45.81
N VAL A 663 -64.11 -19.65 -46.35
CA VAL A 663 -62.90 -18.99 -45.84
C VAL A 663 -62.21 -18.19 -46.94
N ASP A 664 -62.00 -16.89 -46.71
CA ASP A 664 -61.19 -16.06 -47.60
C ASP A 664 -59.70 -16.30 -47.31
N PRO A 665 -58.90 -16.82 -48.26
CA PRO A 665 -57.47 -17.05 -48.07
C PRO A 665 -56.70 -15.78 -47.65
N PHE A 666 -57.17 -14.59 -48.03
CA PHE A 666 -56.54 -13.32 -47.64
C PHE A 666 -56.74 -12.98 -46.15
N GLN A 667 -57.76 -13.53 -45.49
CA GLN A 667 -57.91 -13.40 -44.04
C GLN A 667 -56.79 -14.14 -43.29
N ILE A 668 -56.37 -15.32 -43.76
CA ILE A 668 -55.25 -16.07 -43.17
C ILE A 668 -53.96 -15.26 -43.22
N THR A 669 -53.68 -14.60 -44.35
CA THR A 669 -52.55 -13.68 -44.48
C THR A 669 -52.63 -12.56 -43.44
N THR A 670 -53.80 -11.96 -43.24
CA THR A 670 -54.01 -10.90 -42.25
C THR A 670 -53.77 -11.39 -40.81
N PHE A 671 -54.32 -12.55 -40.43
CA PHE A 671 -54.04 -13.18 -39.14
C PHE A 671 -52.56 -13.47 -38.95
N THR A 672 -51.85 -13.90 -40.01
CA THR A 672 -50.42 -14.17 -39.97
C THR A 672 -49.59 -12.90 -39.74
N TRP A 673 -49.99 -11.78 -40.35
CA TRP A 673 -49.38 -10.47 -40.07
C TRP A 673 -49.60 -10.02 -38.62
N VAL A 674 -50.82 -10.16 -38.10
CA VAL A 674 -51.13 -9.83 -36.70
C VAL A 674 -50.32 -10.70 -35.74
N LEU A 675 -50.27 -12.02 -35.98
CA LEU A 675 -49.49 -12.95 -35.18
C LEU A 675 -47.99 -12.61 -35.22
N THR A 676 -47.47 -12.24 -36.39
CA THR A 676 -46.07 -11.81 -36.55
C THR A 676 -45.78 -10.53 -35.78
N ALA A 677 -46.62 -9.50 -35.95
CA ALA A 677 -46.47 -8.23 -35.24
C ALA A 677 -46.49 -8.45 -33.71
N PHE A 678 -47.42 -9.27 -33.22
CA PHE A 678 -47.51 -9.64 -31.82
C PHE A 678 -46.27 -10.42 -31.33
N SER A 679 -45.78 -11.38 -32.12
CA SER A 679 -44.58 -12.16 -31.77
C SER A 679 -43.34 -11.28 -31.68
N VAL A 680 -43.17 -10.32 -32.61
CA VAL A 680 -42.05 -9.36 -32.56
C VAL A 680 -42.18 -8.43 -31.36
N LEU A 681 -43.39 -7.99 -31.01
CA LEU A 681 -43.65 -7.18 -29.82
C LEU A 681 -43.29 -7.94 -28.52
N LEU A 682 -43.71 -9.21 -28.40
CA LEU A 682 -43.34 -10.06 -27.27
C LEU A 682 -41.84 -10.31 -27.17
N ALA A 683 -41.19 -10.55 -28.32
CA ALA A 683 -39.75 -10.73 -28.38
C ALA A 683 -39.02 -9.44 -27.95
N LYS A 684 -39.54 -8.27 -28.34
CA LYS A 684 -39.00 -6.97 -27.94
C LYS A 684 -39.18 -6.71 -26.44
N SER A 685 -40.31 -7.08 -25.84
CA SER A 685 -40.55 -6.88 -24.40
C SER A 685 -39.89 -7.93 -23.51
N ARG A 686 -39.16 -8.90 -24.06
CA ARG A 686 -38.62 -10.05 -23.32
C ARG A 686 -37.53 -9.69 -22.32
N TYR A 687 -36.69 -8.70 -22.65
CA TYR A 687 -35.45 -8.39 -21.91
C TYR A 687 -35.47 -7.03 -21.21
N VAL A 688 -36.13 -6.02 -21.78
CA VAL A 688 -36.17 -4.66 -21.23
C VAL A 688 -37.58 -4.12 -21.43
N SER A 689 -38.10 -3.42 -20.42
CA SER A 689 -39.43 -2.79 -20.46
C SER A 689 -39.57 -1.81 -21.63
N GLU A 690 -38.52 -1.03 -21.90
CA GLU A 690 -38.46 -0.04 -22.97
C GLU A 690 -37.27 -0.33 -23.90
N TRP A 691 -37.53 -1.02 -25.01
CA TRP A 691 -36.54 -1.24 -26.06
C TRP A 691 -36.88 -0.39 -27.31
N PRO A 692 -36.18 0.73 -27.58
CA PRO A 692 -36.47 1.56 -28.75
C PRO A 692 -36.28 0.78 -30.06
N TRP A 693 -37.19 0.96 -31.02
CA TRP A 693 -37.16 0.22 -32.29
C TRP A 693 -35.85 0.37 -33.06
N HIS A 694 -35.27 1.57 -33.07
CA HIS A 694 -33.96 1.84 -33.66
C HIS A 694 -32.87 0.93 -33.05
N HIS A 695 -32.85 0.81 -31.72
CA HIS A 695 -31.90 -0.06 -31.02
C HIS A 695 -32.18 -1.54 -31.28
N PHE A 696 -33.45 -1.95 -31.29
CA PHE A 696 -33.88 -3.32 -31.60
C PHE A 696 -33.39 -3.74 -33.00
N LEU A 697 -33.68 -2.95 -34.04
CA LEU A 697 -33.27 -3.27 -35.41
C LEU A 697 -31.74 -3.32 -35.58
N HIS A 698 -30.98 -2.53 -34.81
CA HIS A 698 -29.52 -2.60 -34.79
C HIS A 698 -28.95 -3.73 -33.92
N GLY A 699 -29.79 -4.52 -33.26
CA GLY A 699 -29.37 -5.56 -32.33
C GLY A 699 -28.61 -5.00 -31.14
N ARG A 700 -29.04 -3.85 -30.61
CA ARG A 700 -28.46 -3.19 -29.43
C ARG A 700 -29.52 -3.16 -28.34
N ILE A 701 -29.24 -3.71 -27.17
CA ILE A 701 -30.12 -3.63 -25.99
C ILE A 701 -29.49 -2.65 -25.01
N VAL A 702 -30.28 -1.67 -24.54
CA VAL A 702 -29.85 -0.71 -23.52
C VAL A 702 -30.32 -1.26 -22.17
N CYS A 703 -29.37 -1.66 -21.33
CA CYS A 703 -29.62 -2.18 -20.00
C CYS A 703 -29.48 -1.05 -18.96
N LYS A 704 -30.43 -0.93 -18.03
CA LYS A 704 -30.43 0.08 -16.97
C LYS A 704 -30.07 -0.49 -15.59
N SER A 705 -30.00 -1.81 -15.45
CA SER A 705 -29.63 -2.50 -14.21
C SER A 705 -28.60 -3.61 -14.44
N ILE A 706 -27.95 -4.11 -13.37
CA ILE A 706 -27.06 -5.29 -13.46
C ILE A 706 -27.87 -6.53 -13.84
N SER A 707 -29.08 -6.68 -13.29
CA SER A 707 -29.98 -7.80 -13.62
C SER A 707 -30.31 -7.85 -15.11
N ASP A 708 -30.58 -6.69 -15.74
CA ASP A 708 -30.84 -6.59 -17.18
C ASP A 708 -29.64 -7.10 -17.98
N VAL A 709 -28.42 -6.66 -17.62
CA VAL A 709 -27.19 -7.08 -18.31
C VAL A 709 -26.97 -8.58 -18.14
N GLN A 710 -27.21 -9.13 -16.94
CA GLN A 710 -27.10 -10.56 -16.67
C GLN A 710 -28.10 -11.36 -17.52
N GLU A 711 -29.38 -10.96 -17.58
CA GLU A 711 -30.40 -11.68 -18.35
C GLU A 711 -30.08 -11.66 -19.86
N VAL A 712 -29.61 -10.53 -20.37
CA VAL A 712 -29.30 -10.35 -21.79
C VAL A 712 -28.03 -11.10 -22.21
N THR A 713 -26.99 -11.08 -21.38
CA THR A 713 -25.66 -11.62 -21.74
C THR A 713 -25.44 -13.06 -21.28
N GLY A 714 -26.19 -13.51 -20.27
CA GLY A 714 -25.92 -14.76 -19.57
C GLY A 714 -24.64 -14.73 -18.72
N ILE A 715 -23.96 -13.59 -18.60
CA ILE A 715 -22.77 -13.44 -17.76
C ILE A 715 -23.23 -13.29 -16.30
N GLN A 716 -22.58 -14.00 -15.38
CA GLN A 716 -22.90 -13.94 -13.95
C GLN A 716 -22.80 -12.51 -13.41
N ALA A 717 -23.80 -12.01 -12.66
CA ALA A 717 -23.81 -10.65 -12.11
C ALA A 717 -22.54 -10.25 -11.35
N GLN A 718 -21.96 -11.16 -10.56
CA GLN A 718 -20.73 -10.88 -9.81
C GLN A 718 -19.53 -10.58 -10.73
N MET A 719 -19.49 -11.18 -11.91
CA MET A 719 -18.47 -10.89 -12.93
C MET A 719 -18.71 -9.53 -13.60
N ILE A 720 -19.97 -9.17 -13.81
CA ILE A 720 -20.36 -7.85 -14.32
C ILE A 720 -19.96 -6.77 -13.31
N LEU A 721 -20.33 -6.96 -12.03
CA LEU A 721 -20.00 -6.05 -10.94
C LEU A 721 -18.48 -5.83 -10.81
N MET A 722 -17.69 -6.90 -10.81
CA MET A 722 -16.23 -6.75 -10.73
C MET A 722 -15.62 -6.13 -12.00
N TYR A 723 -16.21 -6.32 -13.19
CA TYR A 723 -15.80 -5.58 -14.39
C TYR A 723 -16.07 -4.08 -14.25
N LEU A 724 -17.26 -3.70 -13.77
CA LEU A 724 -17.64 -2.30 -13.57
C LEU A 724 -16.82 -1.64 -12.46
N LEU A 725 -16.60 -2.32 -11.34
CA LEU A 725 -15.77 -1.82 -10.24
C LEU A 725 -14.30 -1.66 -10.66
N HIS A 726 -13.75 -2.60 -11.43
CA HIS A 726 -12.37 -2.53 -11.91
C HIS A 726 -12.18 -1.40 -12.95
N GLY A 727 -13.16 -1.21 -13.84
CA GLY A 727 -13.13 -0.19 -14.87
C GLY A 727 -13.56 1.21 -14.42
N GLU A 728 -14.11 1.38 -13.21
CA GLU A 728 -14.82 2.59 -12.80
C GLU A 728 -14.09 3.91 -13.14
N ARG A 729 -12.78 4.00 -12.91
CA ARG A 729 -11.99 5.20 -13.21
C ARG A 729 -11.91 5.55 -14.70
N ASP A 730 -11.96 4.53 -15.56
CA ASP A 730 -11.92 4.65 -17.01
C ASP A 730 -13.33 4.84 -17.60
N ASN A 731 -14.38 4.60 -16.82
CA ASN A 731 -15.78 4.62 -17.24
C ASN A 731 -16.43 5.99 -16.94
N ILE A 732 -17.50 6.33 -17.66
CA ILE A 732 -18.35 7.50 -17.35
C ILE A 732 -19.63 7.14 -16.58
N LEU A 733 -19.78 5.88 -16.17
CA LEU A 733 -21.00 5.35 -15.56
C LEU A 733 -21.24 5.99 -14.17
N THR A 734 -22.42 6.57 -14.00
CA THR A 734 -22.95 7.05 -12.73
C THR A 734 -23.92 6.00 -12.18
N THR A 735 -23.71 5.57 -10.94
CA THR A 735 -24.43 4.44 -10.35
C THR A 735 -25.51 4.88 -9.36
N ARG A 736 -26.60 4.13 -9.30
CA ARG A 736 -27.70 4.31 -8.33
C ARG A 736 -28.14 2.97 -7.73
N GLY A 737 -29.11 3.01 -6.82
CA GLY A 737 -29.70 1.82 -6.22
C GLY A 737 -29.13 1.49 -4.85
N PRO A 738 -29.66 0.46 -4.18
CA PRO A 738 -29.35 0.17 -2.78
C PRO A 738 -27.96 -0.42 -2.53
N TYR A 739 -27.25 -0.85 -3.59
CA TYR A 739 -25.97 -1.55 -3.49
C TYR A 739 -24.82 -0.82 -4.23
N ASN A 740 -24.93 0.50 -4.39
CA ASN A 740 -23.92 1.32 -5.07
C ASN A 740 -22.83 1.88 -4.12
N GLY A 741 -22.76 1.42 -2.87
CA GLY A 741 -21.91 1.99 -1.83
C GLY A 741 -20.42 2.04 -2.17
N MET A 742 -19.95 1.10 -2.99
CA MET A 742 -18.53 0.98 -3.38
C MET A 742 -18.11 1.77 -4.62
N PHE A 743 -19.08 2.32 -5.37
CA PHE A 743 -18.78 3.14 -6.54
C PHE A 743 -18.49 4.56 -6.10
N ILE A 744 -17.42 5.16 -6.62
CA ILE A 744 -17.04 6.56 -6.42
C ILE A 744 -18.12 7.48 -7.03
N ARG A 745 -18.66 7.13 -8.21
CA ARG A 745 -19.65 7.97 -8.91
C ARG A 745 -21.07 7.51 -8.60
N LYS A 746 -21.70 8.18 -7.63
CA LYS A 746 -23.08 7.91 -7.19
C LYS A 746 -24.02 9.03 -7.60
N GLN A 747 -25.20 8.67 -8.11
CA GLN A 747 -26.28 9.61 -8.34
C GLN A 747 -26.86 10.09 -6.99
N GLY A 748 -26.87 11.41 -6.75
CA GLY A 748 -27.57 11.99 -5.58
C GLY A 748 -26.78 12.09 -4.28
N GLY A 749 -25.47 11.84 -4.26
CA GLY A 749 -24.60 12.05 -3.08
C GLY A 749 -24.29 13.53 -2.75
N GLY A 750 -25.16 14.44 -3.16
CA GLY A 750 -24.98 15.88 -3.02
C GLY A 750 -25.46 16.41 -1.68
N GLU A 751 -24.95 15.90 -0.56
CA GLU A 751 -24.94 16.63 0.71
C GLU A 751 -23.64 16.32 1.48
N GLY A 752 -22.65 17.23 1.35
CA GLY A 752 -21.61 17.41 2.37
C GLY A 752 -20.23 16.77 2.14
N GLY A 753 -19.40 17.33 1.27
CA GLY A 753 -17.96 17.06 1.31
C GLY A 753 -17.16 17.68 0.16
N GLY A 754 -16.70 18.92 0.36
CA GLY A 754 -16.01 19.71 -0.65
C GLY A 754 -14.64 19.20 -1.09
N GLY A 755 -14.25 19.57 -2.31
CA GLY A 755 -12.89 19.37 -2.80
C GLY A 755 -12.75 19.50 -4.32
N GLY A 756 -12.88 20.71 -4.86
CA GLY A 756 -12.09 21.11 -6.04
C GLY A 756 -12.80 21.15 -7.40
N GLY A 757 -13.25 22.36 -7.78
CA GLY A 757 -13.35 22.87 -9.16
C GLY A 757 -14.53 22.32 -9.97
N GLY A 758 -15.45 23.11 -10.52
CA GLY A 758 -15.45 24.52 -10.89
C GLY A 758 -16.30 24.61 -12.17
N GLY A 759 -17.41 25.35 -12.10
CA GLY A 759 -18.37 25.56 -13.19
C GLY A 759 -19.44 24.47 -13.22
N GLY A 760 -20.74 24.73 -13.10
CA GLY A 760 -21.51 25.94 -13.36
C GLY A 760 -22.69 25.52 -14.24
N GLY A 761 -23.92 25.84 -13.81
CA GLY A 761 -25.12 25.74 -14.64
C GLY A 761 -26.10 24.64 -14.19
N GLY A 762 -27.16 25.07 -13.51
CA GLY A 762 -28.23 24.22 -13.01
C GLY A 762 -29.11 23.62 -14.10
N GLY A 763 -29.77 22.53 -13.71
CA GLY A 763 -30.84 21.87 -14.44
C GLY A 763 -31.29 20.66 -13.64
N GLY A 764 -32.35 20.83 -12.83
CA GLY A 764 -32.92 19.80 -11.95
C GLY A 764 -33.62 18.67 -12.70
N GLY A 765 -32.87 17.90 -13.48
CA GLY A 765 -33.29 16.56 -13.88
C GLY A 765 -32.77 15.58 -12.84
N GLY A 766 -33.65 14.87 -12.13
CA GLY A 766 -33.30 13.69 -11.34
C GLY A 766 -32.76 12.60 -12.28
N GLY A 767 -31.52 12.77 -12.73
CA GLY A 767 -31.02 12.10 -13.93
C GLY A 767 -30.72 10.64 -13.68
N ASP A 768 -31.53 9.75 -14.28
CA ASP A 768 -31.34 8.29 -14.36
C ASP A 768 -29.85 7.88 -14.23
N GLY A 769 -29.51 7.15 -13.17
CA GLY A 769 -28.24 6.43 -13.05
C GLY A 769 -28.39 4.95 -13.38
N PHE A 770 -27.28 4.26 -13.61
CA PHE A 770 -27.28 2.81 -13.79
C PHE A 770 -27.49 2.09 -12.45
N SER A 771 -28.51 1.24 -12.37
CA SER A 771 -28.96 0.61 -11.12
C SER A 771 -28.10 -0.58 -10.72
N ILE A 772 -27.46 -0.49 -9.55
CA ILE A 772 -26.79 -1.59 -8.87
C ILE A 772 -27.81 -2.25 -7.94
N ASP A 773 -28.54 -3.21 -8.49
CA ASP A 773 -29.69 -3.90 -7.88
C ASP A 773 -29.35 -5.30 -7.33
N ILE A 774 -28.09 -5.72 -7.45
CA ILE A 774 -27.59 -6.99 -6.93
C ILE A 774 -26.47 -6.71 -5.91
N PRO A 775 -26.52 -7.29 -4.70
CA PRO A 775 -25.46 -7.11 -3.71
C PRO A 775 -24.16 -7.78 -4.16
N VAL A 776 -23.03 -7.22 -3.73
CA VAL A 776 -21.71 -7.67 -4.15
C VAL A 776 -21.13 -8.63 -3.13
N LYS A 777 -20.66 -9.79 -3.58
CA LYS A 777 -20.01 -10.76 -2.68
C LYS A 777 -18.65 -10.25 -2.23
N LEU A 778 -18.23 -10.60 -1.01
CA LEU A 778 -16.89 -10.28 -0.51
C LEU A 778 -15.80 -10.73 -1.49
N SER A 779 -15.89 -11.94 -2.04
CA SER A 779 -14.89 -12.43 -3.01
C SER A 779 -14.84 -11.61 -4.30
N THR A 780 -15.97 -11.03 -4.71
CA THR A 780 -16.05 -10.08 -5.83
C THR A 780 -15.39 -8.74 -5.47
N MET A 781 -15.61 -8.24 -4.25
CA MET A 781 -14.92 -7.04 -3.74
C MET A 781 -13.41 -7.24 -3.71
N LEU A 782 -12.96 -8.32 -3.05
CA LEU A 782 -11.53 -8.64 -2.93
C LEU A 782 -10.86 -8.84 -4.28
N ALA A 783 -11.54 -9.51 -5.21
CA ALA A 783 -11.05 -9.69 -6.57
C ALA A 783 -11.05 -8.40 -7.41
N SER A 784 -11.97 -7.47 -7.13
CA SER A 784 -11.99 -6.16 -7.80
C SER A 784 -10.86 -5.26 -7.33
N GLY A 785 -10.30 -5.51 -6.15
CA GLY A 785 -9.28 -4.66 -5.53
C GLY A 785 -9.80 -3.87 -4.34
N PHE A 786 -10.75 -4.41 -3.57
CA PHE A 786 -11.07 -3.91 -2.23
C PHE A 786 -10.46 -4.81 -1.16
N ILE A 787 -10.25 -4.29 0.05
CA ILE A 787 -9.89 -5.07 1.22
C ILE A 787 -10.84 -4.67 2.35
N VAL A 788 -11.43 -5.66 3.03
CA VAL A 788 -12.32 -5.41 4.16
C VAL A 788 -11.58 -5.77 5.43
N PHE A 789 -11.42 -4.81 6.34
CA PHE A 789 -10.86 -5.04 7.67
C PHE A 789 -11.96 -4.98 8.72
N LYS A 790 -11.82 -5.82 9.75
CA LYS A 790 -12.60 -5.67 10.98
C LYS A 790 -11.78 -4.90 11.99
N VAL A 791 -12.31 -3.78 12.47
CA VAL A 791 -11.65 -2.91 13.44
C VAL A 791 -12.53 -2.73 14.66
N SER A 792 -11.94 -2.48 15.83
CA SER A 792 -12.67 -2.21 17.07
C SER A 792 -12.37 -0.81 17.57
N ASN A 793 -13.40 -0.10 17.99
CA ASN A 793 -13.32 1.19 18.67
C ASN A 793 -14.13 1.16 19.98
N GLU A 794 -14.23 2.29 20.65
CA GLU A 794 -14.98 2.41 21.93
C GLU A 794 -16.48 2.12 21.77
N THR A 795 -17.03 2.34 20.57
CA THR A 795 -18.45 2.10 20.26
C THR A 795 -18.76 0.66 19.83
N GLY A 796 -17.75 -0.16 19.60
CA GLY A 796 -17.88 -1.55 19.15
C GLY A 796 -17.03 -1.88 17.94
N GLU A 797 -17.40 -2.94 17.23
CA GLU A 797 -16.69 -3.43 16.06
C GLU A 797 -17.31 -2.89 14.76
N HIS A 798 -16.45 -2.58 13.79
CA HIS A 798 -16.82 -2.02 12.50
C HIS A 798 -16.13 -2.79 11.38
N LEU A 799 -16.79 -2.90 10.23
CA LEU A 799 -16.16 -3.35 9.00
C LEU A 799 -15.80 -2.13 8.16
N ILE A 800 -14.52 -1.96 7.86
CA ILE A 800 -14.03 -0.90 6.97
C ILE A 800 -13.64 -1.48 5.61
N CYS A 801 -14.12 -0.86 4.55
CA CYS A 801 -13.82 -1.24 3.18
C CYS A 801 -12.80 -0.27 2.58
N GLN A 802 -11.68 -0.81 2.11
CA GLN A 802 -10.55 -0.05 1.60
C GLN A 802 -10.34 -0.31 0.11
N ASP A 803 -10.19 0.75 -0.67
CA ASP A 803 -9.97 0.67 -2.11
C ASP A 803 -8.48 0.55 -2.44
N VAL A 804 -8.08 -0.60 -2.96
CA VAL A 804 -6.72 -0.89 -3.46
C VAL A 804 -6.69 -1.13 -4.97
N ARG A 805 -7.73 -0.68 -5.69
CA ARG A 805 -7.82 -0.80 -7.15
C ARG A 805 -6.71 -0.02 -7.84
N LYS A 806 -6.41 -0.38 -9.09
CA LYS A 806 -5.39 0.28 -9.91
C LYS A 806 -5.59 1.80 -9.95
N GLY A 807 -4.55 2.54 -9.59
CA GLY A 807 -4.58 4.00 -9.54
C GLY A 807 -5.28 4.56 -8.30
N ALA A 808 -5.52 3.73 -7.28
CA ALA A 808 -5.90 4.22 -5.97
C ALA A 808 -4.64 4.77 -5.30
N ASP A 809 -4.81 5.87 -4.58
CA ASP A 809 -3.72 6.46 -3.83
C ASP A 809 -3.26 5.48 -2.76
N SER A 810 -1.94 5.46 -2.51
CA SER A 810 -1.43 4.72 -1.36
C SER A 810 -2.01 5.33 -0.08
N GLN A 811 -2.54 4.49 0.80
CA GLN A 811 -3.09 4.94 2.07
C GLN A 811 -2.34 4.34 3.24
N TYR A 812 -2.16 5.16 4.26
CA TYR A 812 -1.73 4.74 5.59
C TYR A 812 -2.92 4.81 6.53
N ILE A 813 -3.20 3.66 7.10
CA ILE A 813 -4.28 3.45 8.03
C ILE A 813 -3.68 3.27 9.43
N SER A 814 -3.77 4.31 10.27
CA SER A 814 -3.31 4.30 11.66
C SER A 814 -4.51 4.28 12.60
N PRO A 815 -4.48 3.52 13.73
CA PRO A 815 -5.58 3.48 14.69
C PRO A 815 -6.02 4.87 15.18
N ASP A 816 -5.05 5.72 15.49
CA ASP A 816 -5.30 7.00 16.16
C ASP A 816 -5.72 8.14 15.23
N THR A 817 -5.98 7.87 13.95
CA THR A 817 -6.34 8.93 12.98
C THR A 817 -7.81 8.90 12.67
N LYS A 818 -8.52 9.97 13.03
CA LYS A 818 -9.92 10.18 12.64
C LYS A 818 -9.97 10.43 11.13
N GLN A 819 -10.60 9.52 10.38
CA GLN A 819 -10.78 9.66 8.94
C GLN A 819 -12.19 9.24 8.55
N LYS A 820 -12.59 9.61 7.33
CA LYS A 820 -13.83 9.14 6.70
C LYS A 820 -13.59 7.77 6.10
N TRP A 821 -14.37 6.79 6.52
CA TRP A 821 -14.28 5.40 6.12
C TRP A 821 -15.54 4.95 5.42
N LEU A 822 -15.40 4.14 4.37
CA LEU A 822 -16.52 3.38 3.85
C LEU A 822 -16.75 2.19 4.78
N ALA A 823 -17.68 2.31 5.72
CA ALA A 823 -17.84 1.39 6.82
C ALA A 823 -19.25 0.82 6.94
N TYR A 824 -19.35 -0.38 7.51
CA TYR A 824 -20.57 -0.92 8.07
C TYR A 824 -20.40 -1.01 9.59
N LYS A 825 -21.34 -0.39 10.31
CA LYS A 825 -21.47 -0.55 11.76
C LYS A 825 -22.42 -1.70 12.02
N ASP A 826 -21.95 -2.74 12.71
CA ASP A 826 -22.87 -3.76 13.22
C ASP A 826 -23.60 -3.14 14.42
N MET A 827 -24.65 -2.39 14.12
CA MET A 827 -25.63 -2.04 15.12
C MET A 827 -26.25 -3.37 15.51
N GLY A 828 -26.03 -3.80 16.76
CA GLY A 828 -26.53 -5.07 17.26
C GLY A 828 -28.03 -5.26 16.97
N PRO A 829 -28.56 -6.48 17.15
CA PRO A 829 -29.94 -6.83 16.77
C PRO A 829 -31.05 -5.92 17.35
N ASP A 830 -30.75 -5.08 18.33
CA ASP A 830 -31.70 -4.13 18.92
C ASP A 830 -31.90 -2.83 18.09
N ALA A 831 -31.10 -2.58 17.05
CA ALA A 831 -31.24 -1.37 16.22
C ALA A 831 -32.17 -1.54 15.01
N THR A 832 -32.69 -2.76 14.77
CA THR A 832 -33.62 -3.02 13.66
C THR A 832 -35.05 -2.53 13.92
N ASP A 833 -35.33 -1.95 15.09
CA ASP A 833 -36.66 -1.42 15.45
C ASP A 833 -36.75 0.12 15.46
N GLU A 834 -35.72 0.86 15.04
CA GLU A 834 -35.88 2.25 14.61
C GLU A 834 -36.59 2.28 13.25
N ARG A 835 -37.86 1.90 13.29
CA ARG A 835 -38.85 2.34 12.31
C ARG A 835 -38.81 3.86 12.29
N LEU A 836 -38.42 4.38 11.14
CA LEU A 836 -38.95 5.58 10.47
C LEU A 836 -40.22 6.15 11.16
N SER A 837 -40.05 6.83 12.28
CA SER A 837 -40.97 7.87 12.74
C SER A 837 -40.34 9.18 12.28
N ASP A 838 -40.73 9.56 11.07
CA ASP A 838 -40.45 10.86 10.43
C ASP A 838 -41.35 11.94 11.06
N ASP A 839 -41.35 12.02 12.39
CA ASP A 839 -42.06 13.05 13.13
C ASP A 839 -41.01 13.83 13.93
N GLY A 840 -40.68 15.02 13.42
CA GLY A 840 -39.77 15.95 14.06
C GLY A 840 -40.35 16.41 15.39
N GLU A 841 -39.80 15.90 16.48
CA GLU A 841 -39.87 16.52 17.79
C GLU A 841 -38.45 16.70 18.33
N GLU A 842 -38.17 17.93 18.76
CA GLU A 842 -36.91 18.37 19.35
C GLU A 842 -36.67 17.60 20.66
N GLU A 843 -35.66 16.73 20.70
CA GLU A 843 -35.28 16.04 21.94
C GLU A 843 -34.50 16.99 22.86
N GLU A 844 -35.12 17.37 23.97
CA GLU A 844 -34.49 17.99 25.14
C GLU A 844 -33.42 17.07 25.75
N GLU A 845 -32.24 17.64 26.02
CA GLU A 845 -31.17 17.05 26.82
C GLU A 845 -31.71 16.59 28.20
N LYS A 846 -31.70 15.28 28.45
CA LYS A 846 -31.83 14.72 29.81
C LYS A 846 -30.52 14.10 30.25
N GLU A 847 -29.99 14.67 31.31
CA GLU A 847 -28.79 14.28 32.05
C GLU A 847 -28.82 12.82 32.56
N ASP A 848 -27.59 12.29 32.60
CA ASP A 848 -27.15 10.95 32.95
C ASP A 848 -27.68 10.37 34.28
N GLN A 849 -28.15 9.12 34.21
CA GLN A 849 -28.07 8.18 35.34
C GLN A 849 -27.19 6.96 34.97
N PRO A 850 -26.21 6.60 35.81
CA PRO A 850 -25.35 5.44 35.55
C PRO A 850 -26.14 4.14 35.76
N ARG A 851 -26.43 3.41 34.68
CA ARG A 851 -26.97 2.05 34.74
C ARG A 851 -25.87 1.06 35.13
N ALA A 852 -26.19 0.23 36.11
CA ALA A 852 -25.31 -0.77 36.70
C ALA A 852 -24.83 -1.81 35.66
N LEU A 853 -23.53 -2.10 35.69
CA LEU A 853 -22.87 -3.24 35.06
C LEU A 853 -23.50 -4.55 35.60
N GLY A 854 -24.37 -5.18 34.83
CA GLY A 854 -24.93 -6.50 35.14
C GLY A 854 -24.92 -7.41 33.91
N ASP A 855 -24.02 -8.40 33.92
CA ASP A 855 -24.02 -9.64 33.14
C ASP A 855 -24.34 -9.54 31.63
N ALA A 856 -23.41 -8.97 30.87
CA ALA A 856 -23.33 -9.17 29.43
C ALA A 856 -22.89 -10.61 29.09
N LYS A 857 -23.84 -11.56 29.14
CA LYS A 857 -23.68 -12.86 28.49
C LYS A 857 -23.54 -12.63 26.99
N GLN A 858 -22.30 -12.68 26.48
CA GLN A 858 -21.98 -12.75 25.05
C GLN A 858 -22.77 -13.90 24.41
N ARG A 859 -23.92 -13.56 23.80
CA ARG A 859 -24.65 -14.46 22.93
C ARG A 859 -23.89 -14.51 21.61
N THR A 860 -23.20 -15.61 21.36
CA THR A 860 -22.61 -15.99 20.07
C THR A 860 -23.74 -16.35 19.09
N GLY A 861 -24.56 -15.36 18.72
CA GLY A 861 -25.53 -15.49 17.64
C GLY A 861 -24.77 -15.73 16.34
N ARG A 862 -24.92 -16.94 15.78
CA ARG A 862 -24.32 -17.31 14.49
C ARG A 862 -24.80 -16.31 13.42
N PRO A 863 -23.91 -15.63 12.69
CA PRO A 863 -24.32 -14.66 11.68
C PRO A 863 -25.18 -15.35 10.62
N GLU A 864 -26.31 -14.72 10.32
CA GLU A 864 -27.27 -15.18 9.31
C GLU A 864 -26.60 -15.09 7.94
N ARG A 865 -26.46 -16.23 7.24
CA ARG A 865 -25.61 -16.40 6.04
C ARG A 865 -25.96 -15.50 4.85
N ASP A 866 -27.08 -14.79 4.91
CA ASP A 866 -27.60 -13.94 3.83
C ASP A 866 -27.73 -12.46 4.23
N LYS A 867 -27.14 -12.05 5.37
CA LYS A 867 -27.13 -10.64 5.80
C LYS A 867 -26.35 -9.80 4.78
N VAL A 868 -26.99 -8.75 4.26
CA VAL A 868 -26.36 -7.77 3.36
C VAL A 868 -25.84 -6.59 4.18
N PHE A 869 -24.52 -6.40 4.18
CA PHE A 869 -23.84 -5.30 4.86
C PHE A 869 -23.91 -4.03 4.01
N ARG A 870 -24.65 -3.02 4.49
CA ARG A 870 -24.76 -1.71 3.83
C ARG A 870 -23.59 -0.81 4.20
N LEU A 871 -22.77 -0.45 3.24
CA LEU A 871 -21.62 0.42 3.41
C LEU A 871 -22.05 1.88 3.37
N LYS A 872 -21.66 2.66 4.38
CA LYS A 872 -21.88 4.10 4.46
C LYS A 872 -20.57 4.80 4.77
N GLU A 873 -20.41 6.02 4.28
CA GLU A 873 -19.30 6.86 4.73
C GLU A 873 -19.53 7.28 6.19
N GLN A 874 -18.58 6.96 7.05
CA GLN A 874 -18.62 7.28 8.47
C GLN A 874 -17.27 7.80 8.92
N GLU A 875 -17.25 8.85 9.74
CA GLU A 875 -16.02 9.43 10.26
C GLU A 875 -15.76 8.93 11.68
N PHE A 876 -14.70 8.13 11.86
CA PHE A 876 -14.31 7.64 13.19
C PHE A 876 -12.82 7.30 13.24
N TRP A 877 -12.33 7.10 14.46
CA TRP A 877 -11.03 6.48 14.74
C TRP A 877 -11.28 5.10 15.37
N TRP A 878 -10.27 4.22 15.36
CA TRP A 878 -10.40 2.93 16.02
C TRP A 878 -9.17 2.62 16.87
N LYS A 879 -9.33 1.68 17.79
CA LYS A 879 -8.28 1.32 18.73
C LYS A 879 -7.42 0.17 18.22
N GLU A 880 -8.04 -0.82 17.59
CA GLU A 880 -7.35 -2.04 17.18
C GLU A 880 -7.88 -2.56 15.84
N ASN A 881 -6.97 -3.01 14.99
CA ASN A 881 -7.31 -3.79 13.81
C ASN A 881 -7.31 -5.28 14.19
N LEU A 882 -8.47 -5.92 14.05
CA LEU A 882 -8.66 -7.34 14.37
C LEU A 882 -8.15 -8.24 13.23
N GLY A 883 -8.17 -7.75 11.99
CA GLY A 883 -7.64 -8.44 10.82
C GLY A 883 -8.48 -8.24 9.56
N VAL A 884 -8.19 -9.04 8.54
CA VAL A 884 -8.92 -9.08 7.26
C VAL A 884 -10.21 -9.88 7.46
N TYR A 885 -11.34 -9.28 7.13
CA TYR A 885 -12.62 -9.97 7.12
C TYR A 885 -12.68 -10.94 5.92
N VAL A 886 -12.99 -12.21 6.18
CA VAL A 886 -12.93 -13.30 5.18
C VAL A 886 -14.20 -14.13 5.08
N HIS A 887 -15.21 -13.87 5.92
CA HIS A 887 -16.46 -14.61 5.87
C HIS A 887 -17.23 -14.35 4.56
N ASP A 888 -17.85 -15.39 4.00
CA ASP A 888 -18.65 -15.29 2.77
C ASP A 888 -19.91 -14.46 3.05
N SER A 889 -19.84 -13.18 2.69
CA SER A 889 -20.84 -12.16 3.02
C SER A 889 -21.20 -11.31 1.79
N LEU A 890 -22.38 -10.67 1.86
CA LEU A 890 -22.91 -9.78 0.82
C LEU A 890 -22.80 -8.33 1.26
N PHE A 891 -22.43 -7.45 0.34
CA PHE A 891 -22.21 -6.02 0.59
C PHE A 891 -23.04 -5.15 -0.37
N GLY A 892 -23.38 -3.96 0.09
CA GLY A 892 -24.29 -3.01 -0.56
C GLY A 892 -23.85 -1.57 -0.42
#